data_AF-A0A9P6QXQ0-F1
#
_entry.id   AF-A0A9P6QXQ0-F1
#
_cell.length_a   1.000
_cell.length_b   1.000
_cell.length_c   1.000
_cell.angle_alpha   90.00
_cell.angle_beta   90.00
_cell.angle_gamma   90.00
#
_symmetry.space_group_name_H-M   'P 1'
#
loop_
_entity.id
_entity.type
_entity.pdbx_description
1 polymer ?
#
loop_
_entity_poly.entity_id
_entity_poly.type
_entity_poly.pdbx_seq_one_letter_code
_entity_poly.pdbx_strand_id
1 'polypeptide(L)'
;MDSPPNTVRPTWLNQLPDHSIFELNEQEYLEWSQQAVAAAAYEKEANKSTTASNDSISKGSLAARFSYGASSTNTIPAPSAWPKPEAAKDSYGLDELNEEYQGAYQGLSCMAVRGQDLYVAVGRQIRYASLEELKMGVEYRGQEAAIEYIDKRQHKVLKIQDVDFDIRRLVLNQDGKLLAIVGDEKIVIAATPSKSSKQDTKPVIKCKSFILGEFYHINKGESKVVKVLWHPLSKGFTHLVVLTHDGLLRMYDVAADIDEPEQIFSFKEEGVASRAYGMEVLQAASFCFGSKHSPWVMPQTCMLNAADLEEIRRQIDESAPQESFDTAMVKKNWINKLVESVQPHPFSAEMVLVQNPTLKSGKVARQGPFLYKPAPIDLDDDDNRAYDILCLENEVAEVFAMGHSSGKVDICIALDRPTGRWSLPSKQRNRGAYALDDDDDGEETLPEVSVYESVDLGLLKIFATSSTSSGGAYGLTETRMGIVNRPVLVADTMYGDTFYIYHEAGAHCISIRPWLDELTAIYESESNNEQRVAQMNKFFDSKIKSAVGSVVNTRPTKESPPAPIIGLSVVTDAYLDYSLLLLTSSLQLIGMELTPRPRKSGTSGTTPSPATLPGSLTTSKGGDNSYKVSLTEPLFDKQGGLMALNGLPLQPQVVLPPGVGSAKIVVTEENLKFLGQMVQGVRESLREVFTACDLAQLRLVAQEAEYARQQDVVQKTHQHITGTLGAKVQKQVDRLDAQIARQSALMARADGLLQKVMETREPALSPAEKEWMSDVKKMEKVVKALDERRHQVGTQYEVLKRRLAEMKRQLASGQSISEDSQKHKRVSYSLLDRSGSPDFTQSWSPRRSSTVVAKRQPVKRYGEAQIKPIESALTDQSGMLDTTTKMVKELETRMGSLDITNKSAN
;
A
#
# COMPACT_ATOMS: atom_id res chain seq x y z
N MET A 1 -26.42 -1.90 31.55
CA MET A 1 -25.15 -1.92 32.29
C MET A 1 -24.08 -1.79 31.24
N ASP A 2 -23.66 -0.55 31.01
CA ASP A 2 -22.69 -0.22 29.98
C ASP A 2 -21.30 -0.61 30.49
N SER A 3 -20.63 -1.46 29.73
CA SER A 3 -19.25 -1.85 29.96
C SER A 3 -18.34 -0.61 29.97
N PRO A 4 -17.29 -0.57 30.79
CA PRO A 4 -16.43 0.61 30.92
C PRO A 4 -15.75 0.93 29.58
N PRO A 5 -15.59 2.22 29.21
CA PRO A 5 -15.12 2.66 27.90
C PRO A 5 -13.63 2.41 27.62
N ASN A 6 -12.92 1.66 28.46
CA ASN A 6 -11.46 1.49 28.42
C ASN A 6 -10.96 0.05 28.25
N THR A 7 -11.84 -0.92 27.94
CA THR A 7 -11.37 -2.21 27.42
C THR A 7 -11.12 -2.04 25.93
N VAL A 8 -9.86 -2.11 25.49
CA VAL A 8 -9.47 -2.27 24.08
C VAL A 8 -10.45 -3.27 23.47
N ARG A 9 -11.25 -2.83 22.49
CA ARG A 9 -12.14 -3.76 21.80
C ARG A 9 -11.24 -4.85 21.21
N PRO A 10 -11.48 -6.15 21.49
CA PRO A 10 -10.70 -7.19 20.86
C PRO A 10 -10.86 -7.02 19.35
N THR A 11 -9.74 -6.79 18.65
CA THR A 11 -9.72 -6.74 17.19
C THR A 11 -10.14 -8.10 16.66
N TRP A 12 -10.72 -8.15 15.46
CA TRP A 12 -11.11 -9.42 14.83
C TRP A 12 -9.91 -10.38 14.69
N LEU A 13 -8.70 -9.82 14.58
CA LEU A 13 -7.42 -10.53 14.59
C LEU A 13 -7.17 -11.35 15.87
N ASN A 14 -7.70 -10.91 17.03
CA ASN A 14 -7.54 -11.65 18.29
C ASN A 14 -8.42 -12.91 18.38
N GLN A 15 -9.46 -13.01 17.54
CA GLN A 15 -10.36 -14.18 17.49
C GLN A 15 -10.02 -15.12 16.32
N LEU A 16 -9.17 -14.67 15.40
CA LEU A 16 -8.69 -15.44 14.26
C LEU A 16 -7.90 -16.72 14.64
N PRO A 17 -7.11 -16.78 15.74
CA PRO A 17 -6.35 -17.98 16.12
C PRO A 17 -7.23 -19.19 16.46
N ASP A 18 -8.46 -18.96 16.94
CA ASP A 18 -9.41 -20.02 17.31
C ASP A 18 -10.16 -20.60 16.09
N HIS A 19 -9.77 -20.21 14.86
CA HIS A 19 -10.43 -20.69 13.65
C HIS A 19 -9.96 -22.09 13.26
N SER A 20 -10.91 -22.96 12.87
CA SER A 20 -10.67 -24.36 12.45
C SER A 20 -9.61 -24.55 11.34
N ILE A 21 -9.27 -23.51 10.57
CA ILE A 21 -8.18 -23.56 9.58
C ILE A 21 -6.83 -23.88 10.22
N PHE A 22 -6.66 -23.51 11.49
CA PHE A 22 -5.45 -23.65 12.28
C PHE A 22 -5.47 -24.87 13.22
N GLU A 23 -6.62 -25.53 13.37
CA GLU A 23 -6.75 -26.71 14.22
C GLU A 23 -6.28 -27.98 13.50
N LEU A 24 -5.47 -28.79 14.16
CA LEU A 24 -5.13 -30.13 13.70
C LEU A 24 -6.16 -31.12 14.27
N ASN A 25 -6.83 -31.88 13.41
CA ASN A 25 -7.67 -32.97 13.88
C ASN A 25 -6.81 -34.09 14.48
N GLU A 26 -7.33 -34.85 15.43
CA GLU A 26 -6.57 -35.90 16.15
C GLU A 26 -5.99 -36.99 15.20
N GLN A 27 -6.71 -37.31 14.12
CA GLN A 27 -6.21 -38.20 13.05
C GLN A 27 -5.13 -37.54 12.18
N GLU A 28 -5.27 -36.25 11.87
CA GLU A 28 -4.28 -35.51 11.06
C GLU A 28 -2.98 -35.32 11.86
N TYR A 29 -3.08 -35.08 13.16
CA TYR A 29 -1.94 -35.03 14.07
C TYR A 29 -1.22 -36.38 14.13
N LEU A 30 -1.98 -37.49 14.17
CA LEU A 30 -1.42 -38.85 14.21
C LEU A 30 -0.76 -39.24 12.87
N GLU A 31 -1.38 -38.90 11.73
CA GLU A 31 -0.81 -39.11 10.40
C GLU A 31 0.43 -38.24 10.18
N TRP A 32 0.39 -36.97 10.58
CA TRP A 32 1.52 -36.05 10.53
C TRP A 32 2.67 -36.52 11.43
N SER A 33 2.38 -36.92 12.66
CA SER A 33 3.35 -37.49 13.61
C SER A 33 3.98 -38.79 13.08
N GLN A 34 3.19 -39.70 12.50
CA GLN A 34 3.70 -40.95 11.93
C GLN A 34 4.53 -40.71 10.67
N GLN A 35 4.20 -39.70 9.87
CA GLN A 35 4.94 -39.31 8.68
C GLN A 35 6.28 -38.65 9.01
N ALA A 36 6.33 -37.80 10.04
CA ALA A 36 7.57 -37.26 10.56
C ALA A 36 8.52 -38.42 10.93
N VAL A 37 8.05 -39.34 11.77
CA VAL A 37 8.81 -40.52 12.23
C VAL A 37 9.25 -41.43 11.06
N ALA A 38 8.42 -41.57 10.02
CA ALA A 38 8.76 -42.36 8.83
C ALA A 38 9.80 -41.67 7.92
N ALA A 39 9.74 -40.34 7.80
CA ALA A 39 10.74 -39.56 7.07
C ALA A 39 12.12 -39.63 7.76
N ALA A 40 12.15 -39.54 9.10
CA ALA A 40 13.36 -39.75 9.90
C ALA A 40 13.98 -41.15 9.69
N ALA A 41 13.14 -42.17 9.60
CA ALA A 41 13.58 -43.56 9.41
C ALA A 41 14.17 -43.81 8.01
N TYR A 42 13.53 -43.25 6.96
CA TYR A 42 14.00 -43.39 5.58
C TYR A 42 15.32 -42.63 5.35
N GLU A 43 15.50 -41.47 5.97
CA GLU A 43 16.73 -40.67 5.87
C GLU A 43 17.90 -41.28 6.66
N LYS A 44 17.64 -41.94 7.79
CA LYS A 44 18.62 -42.81 8.48
C LYS A 44 19.11 -43.96 7.60
N GLU A 45 18.24 -44.50 6.75
CA GLU A 45 18.57 -45.59 5.83
C GLU A 45 19.34 -45.07 4.60
N ALA A 46 18.99 -43.88 4.10
CA ALA A 46 19.70 -43.19 3.03
C ALA A 46 21.12 -42.74 3.46
N ASN A 47 21.28 -42.17 4.66
CA ASN A 47 22.58 -41.72 5.18
C ASN A 47 23.51 -42.88 5.61
N LYS A 48 22.95 -44.06 5.90
CA LYS A 48 23.72 -45.32 6.01
C LYS A 48 24.27 -45.80 4.68
N SER A 49 23.60 -45.47 3.57
CA SER A 49 24.04 -45.90 2.22
C SER A 49 25.15 -45.01 1.65
N THR A 50 25.23 -43.73 2.06
CA THR A 50 26.28 -42.77 1.65
C THR A 50 27.55 -42.84 2.48
N THR A 51 27.53 -43.44 3.67
CA THR A 51 28.72 -43.63 4.53
C THR A 51 29.43 -44.97 4.33
N ALA A 52 28.93 -45.85 3.45
CA ALA A 52 29.50 -47.18 3.21
C ALA A 52 30.33 -47.32 1.90
N SER A 53 30.65 -46.23 1.19
CA SER A 53 31.37 -46.27 -0.09
C SER A 53 32.75 -45.59 -0.07
N ASN A 54 33.47 -45.65 1.06
CA ASN A 54 34.89 -45.35 1.10
C ASN A 54 35.59 -46.34 2.05
N ASP A 55 35.77 -47.58 1.60
CA ASP A 55 36.81 -48.43 2.16
C ASP A 55 37.55 -49.22 1.08
N SER A 56 38.87 -49.10 1.17
CA SER A 56 39.84 -49.51 0.18
C SER A 56 39.93 -51.02 -0.04
N ILE A 57 40.20 -51.38 -1.29
CA ILE A 57 40.52 -52.71 -1.79
C ILE A 57 41.62 -53.37 -0.94
N SER A 58 41.32 -54.49 -0.29
CA SER A 58 42.32 -55.49 0.06
C SER A 58 41.80 -56.93 -0.17
N LYS A 59 42.70 -57.79 -0.63
CA LYS A 59 42.47 -59.09 -1.24
C LYS A 59 41.96 -60.14 -0.24
N GLY A 60 41.07 -61.04 -0.68
CA GLY A 60 41.03 -62.41 -0.15
C GLY A 60 39.69 -63.15 -0.17
N SER A 61 39.61 -64.18 -1.03
CA SER A 61 38.97 -65.50 -0.79
C SER A 61 37.43 -65.65 -0.77
N LEU A 62 36.93 -66.19 -1.89
CA LEU A 62 36.07 -67.38 -2.03
C LEU A 62 34.92 -67.67 -1.04
N ALA A 63 33.72 -67.69 -1.63
CA ALA A 63 32.74 -68.79 -1.67
C ALA A 63 31.49 -68.74 -0.77
N ALA A 64 30.43 -69.31 -1.38
CA ALA A 64 29.14 -69.74 -0.83
C ALA A 64 28.09 -68.64 -0.58
N ARG A 65 26.78 -68.81 -0.79
CA ARG A 65 25.89 -69.70 -1.57
C ARG A 65 24.46 -69.26 -1.15
N PHE A 66 23.53 -69.21 -2.10
CA PHE A 66 22.07 -69.38 -2.00
C PHE A 66 21.44 -69.68 -0.62
N SER A 67 20.31 -69.03 -0.28
CA SER A 67 18.96 -69.68 -0.36
C SER A 67 17.81 -68.82 0.20
N TYR A 68 16.67 -68.91 -0.50
CA TYR A 68 15.32 -68.45 -0.16
C TYR A 68 14.75 -69.08 1.13
N GLY A 69 13.74 -68.43 1.72
CA GLY A 69 12.79 -69.10 2.63
C GLY A 69 11.76 -68.16 3.28
N ALA A 70 10.55 -68.12 2.73
CA ALA A 70 9.37 -67.52 3.32
C ALA A 70 8.77 -68.41 4.43
N SER A 71 8.11 -67.84 5.44
CA SER A 71 6.95 -68.49 6.08
C SER A 71 6.06 -67.49 6.81
N SER A 72 4.79 -67.50 6.41
CA SER A 72 3.62 -66.89 7.04
C SER A 72 3.14 -67.66 8.26
N THR A 73 2.61 -66.98 9.28
CA THR A 73 1.45 -67.46 10.05
C THR A 73 0.68 -66.30 10.66
N ASN A 74 -0.60 -66.21 10.30
CA ASN A 74 -1.65 -65.39 10.92
C ASN A 74 -2.10 -66.02 12.25
N THR A 75 -2.30 -65.19 13.28
CA THR A 75 -3.25 -65.47 14.36
C THR A 75 -3.82 -64.15 14.91
N ILE A 76 -5.15 -64.03 14.93
CA ILE A 76 -5.94 -63.03 15.68
C ILE A 76 -6.67 -63.79 16.80
N PRO A 77 -6.75 -63.24 18.03
CA PRO A 77 -8.07 -62.93 18.58
C PRO A 77 -8.13 -61.57 19.32
N ALA A 78 -9.35 -61.01 19.37
CA ALA A 78 -9.75 -59.75 20.01
C ALA A 78 -10.00 -59.91 21.55
N PRO A 79 -10.71 -58.99 22.23
CA PRO A 79 -10.26 -57.70 22.78
C PRO A 79 -10.47 -57.61 24.31
N SER A 80 -9.47 -57.17 25.10
CA SER A 80 -9.75 -56.68 26.47
C SER A 80 -8.55 -56.01 27.15
N ALA A 81 -8.86 -54.93 27.88
CA ALA A 81 -8.19 -54.39 29.05
C ALA A 81 -6.80 -53.74 28.87
N TRP A 82 -6.80 -52.42 29.03
CA TRP A 82 -5.62 -51.56 29.17
C TRP A 82 -4.76 -51.99 30.37
N PRO A 83 -3.42 -52.08 30.23
CA PRO A 83 -2.49 -51.84 31.31
C PRO A 83 -2.06 -50.37 31.30
N LYS A 84 -2.09 -49.72 32.47
CA LYS A 84 -1.56 -48.36 32.70
C LYS A 84 -0.07 -48.32 32.35
N PRO A 85 0.46 -47.24 31.73
CA PRO A 85 1.91 -47.10 31.55
C PRO A 85 2.58 -46.81 32.89
N GLU A 86 3.51 -47.67 33.28
CA GLU A 86 4.55 -47.37 34.26
C GLU A 86 5.49 -46.28 33.72
N ALA A 87 5.97 -45.43 34.63
CA ALA A 87 6.89 -44.35 34.33
C ALA A 87 8.28 -44.89 33.94
N ALA A 88 8.59 -44.89 32.64
CA ALA A 88 9.95 -45.09 32.16
C ALA A 88 10.71 -43.76 32.28
N LYS A 89 11.54 -43.68 33.31
CA LYS A 89 12.80 -42.93 33.23
C LYS A 89 13.68 -43.69 32.23
N ASP A 90 14.16 -43.01 31.20
CA ASP A 90 15.56 -43.09 30.79
C ASP A 90 15.84 -42.01 29.74
N SER A 91 16.76 -41.14 30.13
CA SER A 91 17.33 -40.03 29.39
C SER A 91 18.39 -40.55 28.42
N TYR A 92 17.99 -40.90 27.19
CA TYR A 92 18.90 -41.07 26.06
C TYR A 92 18.15 -40.75 24.77
N GLY A 93 18.61 -39.73 24.01
CA GLY A 93 18.15 -39.48 22.63
C GLY A 93 17.39 -38.17 22.35
N LEU A 94 17.67 -37.06 23.05
CA LEU A 94 17.10 -35.74 22.71
C LEU A 94 17.85 -34.98 21.60
N ASP A 95 18.97 -35.52 21.11
CA ASP A 95 19.73 -34.93 19.98
C ASP A 95 19.23 -35.40 18.61
N GLU A 96 18.42 -36.46 18.53
CA GLU A 96 17.97 -37.05 17.26
C GLU A 96 16.62 -36.51 16.75
N LEU A 97 15.93 -35.65 17.52
CA LEU A 97 14.75 -34.90 17.05
C LEU A 97 15.12 -33.64 16.24
N ASN A 98 16.42 -33.30 16.15
CA ASN A 98 16.92 -32.18 15.35
C ASN A 98 17.15 -32.53 13.87
N GLU A 99 17.09 -33.81 13.48
CA GLU A 99 17.41 -34.23 12.10
C GLU A 99 16.19 -34.27 11.17
N GLU A 100 14.96 -34.30 11.67
CA GLU A 100 13.72 -34.40 10.87
C GLU A 100 13.42 -33.16 10.00
N TYR A 101 14.11 -32.04 10.25
CA TYR A 101 14.01 -30.78 9.49
C TYR A 101 15.10 -30.63 8.40
N GLN A 102 15.89 -31.68 8.10
CA GLN A 102 17.03 -31.64 7.18
C GLN A 102 16.65 -31.57 5.69
N GLY A 103 15.38 -31.81 5.30
CA GLY A 103 14.96 -31.80 3.88
C GLY A 103 14.85 -30.41 3.21
N ALA A 104 14.59 -29.34 3.97
CA ALA A 104 14.36 -28.00 3.40
C ALA A 104 15.67 -27.18 3.28
N TYR A 105 16.07 -26.83 2.06
CA TYR A 105 17.29 -26.03 1.80
C TYR A 105 17.11 -24.53 2.07
N GLN A 106 15.91 -24.11 2.45
CA GLN A 106 15.50 -22.72 2.69
C GLN A 106 14.38 -22.67 3.74
N GLY A 107 14.05 -21.47 4.24
CA GLY A 107 12.92 -21.29 5.14
C GLY A 107 11.56 -21.60 4.48
N LEU A 108 10.60 -22.00 5.32
CA LEU A 108 9.24 -22.36 4.91
C LEU A 108 8.41 -21.11 4.62
N SER A 109 7.46 -21.23 3.69
CA SER A 109 6.51 -20.16 3.36
C SER A 109 5.13 -20.78 3.08
N CYS A 110 4.53 -21.34 4.12
CA CYS A 110 3.32 -22.15 4.07
C CYS A 110 2.02 -21.33 4.10
N MET A 111 2.10 -20.00 4.06
CA MET A 111 0.94 -19.11 4.11
C MET A 111 1.00 -18.11 2.96
N ALA A 112 -0.12 -17.95 2.26
CA ALA A 112 -0.28 -16.96 1.20
C ALA A 112 -1.63 -16.25 1.32
N VAL A 113 -1.63 -14.92 1.12
CA VAL A 113 -2.85 -14.10 1.20
C VAL A 113 -3.06 -13.40 -0.14
N ARG A 114 -4.31 -13.42 -0.64
CA ARG A 114 -4.73 -12.68 -1.83
C ARG A 114 -5.92 -11.79 -1.49
N GLY A 115 -5.66 -10.50 -1.27
CA GLY A 115 -6.70 -9.56 -0.84
C GLY A 115 -7.35 -10.07 0.45
N GLN A 116 -8.52 -10.69 0.33
CA GLN A 116 -9.30 -11.22 1.44
C GLN A 116 -9.26 -12.75 1.58
N ASP A 117 -8.55 -13.45 0.70
CA ASP A 117 -8.43 -14.91 0.74
C ASP A 117 -7.16 -15.33 1.48
N LEU A 118 -7.29 -16.22 2.46
CA LEU A 118 -6.17 -16.85 3.15
C LEU A 118 -6.01 -18.30 2.69
N TYR A 119 -4.79 -18.66 2.28
CA TYR A 119 -4.38 -20.02 1.94
C TYR A 119 -3.29 -20.47 2.91
N VAL A 120 -3.48 -21.64 3.53
CA VAL A 120 -2.54 -22.22 4.51
C VAL A 120 -2.23 -23.65 4.10
N ALA A 121 -0.95 -23.98 3.95
CA ALA A 121 -0.48 -25.34 3.75
C ALA A 121 -0.30 -26.05 5.10
N VAL A 122 -0.94 -27.21 5.24
CA VAL A 122 -0.83 -28.09 6.40
C VAL A 122 -0.40 -29.46 5.88
N GLY A 123 0.90 -29.77 5.99
CA GLY A 123 1.50 -30.97 5.39
C GLY A 123 1.31 -30.98 3.86
N ARG A 124 0.46 -31.90 3.38
CA ARG A 124 0.16 -32.10 1.94
C ARG A 124 -1.18 -31.50 1.51
N GLN A 125 -1.86 -30.81 2.41
CA GLN A 125 -3.18 -30.23 2.14
C GLN A 125 -3.11 -28.71 2.16
N ILE A 126 -3.97 -28.08 1.36
CA ILE A 126 -4.11 -26.62 1.34
C ILE A 126 -5.50 -26.27 1.84
N ARG A 127 -5.54 -25.53 2.94
CA ARG A 127 -6.75 -25.01 3.55
C ARG A 127 -7.00 -23.58 3.10
N TYR A 128 -8.27 -23.23 2.96
CA TYR A 128 -8.76 -21.96 2.46
C TYR A 128 -9.77 -21.36 3.44
N ALA A 129 -9.64 -20.07 3.71
CA ALA A 129 -10.63 -19.27 4.44
C ALA A 129 -10.73 -17.84 3.86
N SER A 130 -11.90 -17.23 3.98
CA SER A 130 -12.10 -15.81 3.64
C SER A 130 -11.96 -14.96 4.90
N LEU A 131 -10.96 -14.08 4.92
CA LEU A 131 -10.72 -13.14 6.02
C LEU A 131 -11.83 -12.09 6.13
N GLU A 132 -12.44 -11.67 5.01
CA GLU A 132 -13.59 -10.74 5.01
C GLU A 132 -14.78 -11.36 5.74
N GLU A 133 -15.14 -12.60 5.40
CA GLU A 133 -16.24 -13.30 6.08
C GLU A 133 -15.97 -13.44 7.58
N LEU A 134 -14.71 -13.70 7.97
CA LEU A 134 -14.30 -13.82 9.36
C LEU A 134 -14.40 -12.49 10.10
N LYS A 135 -13.86 -11.40 9.55
CA LYS A 135 -13.96 -10.06 10.14
C LYS A 135 -15.42 -9.64 10.29
N MET A 136 -16.24 -9.82 9.25
CA MET A 136 -17.67 -9.50 9.29
C MET A 136 -18.42 -10.32 10.35
N GLY A 137 -18.09 -11.60 10.52
CA GLY A 137 -18.66 -12.45 11.57
C GLY A 137 -18.38 -11.91 12.97
N VAL A 138 -17.13 -11.50 13.23
CA VAL A 138 -16.68 -10.96 14.52
C VAL A 138 -17.31 -9.60 14.82
N GLU A 139 -17.26 -8.65 13.87
CA GLU A 139 -17.67 -7.27 14.10
C GLU A 139 -19.19 -7.06 14.15
N TYR A 140 -19.95 -7.77 13.30
CA TYR A 140 -21.40 -7.52 13.15
C TYR A 140 -22.28 -8.42 14.02
N ARG A 141 -21.80 -9.59 14.45
CA ARG A 141 -22.62 -10.54 15.21
C ARG A 141 -22.19 -10.69 16.68
N GLY A 142 -21.05 -10.14 17.08
CA GLY A 142 -20.52 -10.26 18.44
C GLY A 142 -19.77 -11.57 18.68
N GLN A 143 -19.03 -11.66 19.78
CA GLN A 143 -18.07 -12.75 20.05
C GLN A 143 -18.70 -14.15 20.10
N GLU A 144 -19.87 -14.33 20.72
CA GLU A 144 -20.56 -15.63 20.80
C GLU A 144 -21.06 -16.11 19.43
N ALA A 145 -21.60 -15.21 18.61
CA ALA A 145 -22.06 -15.55 17.27
C ALA A 145 -20.91 -15.68 16.27
N ALA A 146 -19.75 -15.05 16.54
CA ALA A 146 -18.52 -15.28 15.80
C ALA A 146 -17.98 -16.68 16.06
N ILE A 147 -17.95 -17.13 17.32
CA ILE A 147 -17.59 -18.52 17.66
C ILE A 147 -18.57 -19.50 17.01
N GLU A 148 -19.89 -19.25 17.10
CA GLU A 148 -20.90 -20.07 16.42
C GLU A 148 -20.71 -20.05 14.88
N TYR A 149 -20.25 -18.95 14.29
CA TYR A 149 -19.96 -18.82 12.85
C TYR A 149 -18.68 -19.56 12.45
N ILE A 150 -17.62 -19.43 13.25
CA ILE A 150 -16.33 -20.13 13.10
C ILE A 150 -16.52 -21.65 13.25
N ASP A 151 -17.37 -22.08 14.19
CA ASP A 151 -17.69 -23.47 14.48
C ASP A 151 -18.65 -24.07 13.42
N LYS A 152 -19.57 -23.27 12.85
CA LYS A 152 -20.52 -23.72 11.81
C LYS A 152 -20.00 -23.65 10.38
N ARG A 153 -19.04 -22.78 10.05
CA ARG A 153 -18.41 -22.70 8.73
C ARG A 153 -16.95 -23.12 8.82
N GLN A 154 -16.74 -24.42 8.69
CA GLN A 154 -15.43 -25.03 8.57
C GLN A 154 -14.61 -24.38 7.44
N HIS A 155 -13.29 -24.30 7.63
CA HIS A 155 -12.35 -24.02 6.55
C HIS A 155 -12.61 -24.97 5.37
N LYS A 156 -12.27 -24.51 4.15
CA LYS A 156 -12.40 -25.36 2.97
C LYS A 156 -11.06 -25.97 2.61
N VAL A 157 -11.06 -27.21 2.15
CA VAL A 157 -9.86 -27.87 1.65
C VAL A 157 -9.83 -27.80 0.13
N LEU A 158 -8.72 -27.33 -0.42
CA LEU A 158 -8.50 -27.34 -1.87
C LEU A 158 -8.04 -28.74 -2.29
N LYS A 159 -8.90 -29.46 -2.99
CA LYS A 159 -8.55 -30.73 -3.62
C LYS A 159 -7.83 -30.44 -4.94
N ILE A 160 -6.51 -30.61 -4.89
CA ILE A 160 -5.58 -30.40 -5.99
C ILE A 160 -5.01 -31.76 -6.36
N GLN A 161 -4.86 -32.02 -7.66
CA GLN A 161 -4.29 -33.28 -8.15
C GLN A 161 -2.76 -33.24 -7.98
N ASP A 162 -2.16 -34.41 -7.77
CA ASP A 162 -0.70 -34.59 -7.81
C ASP A 162 0.10 -33.87 -6.71
N VAL A 163 -0.55 -33.49 -5.61
CA VAL A 163 0.11 -33.06 -4.37
C VAL A 163 0.26 -34.27 -3.45
N ASP A 164 1.29 -35.08 -3.73
CA ASP A 164 1.67 -36.26 -2.95
C ASP A 164 2.89 -36.02 -2.03
N PHE A 165 3.35 -34.77 -1.95
CA PHE A 165 4.55 -34.31 -1.25
C PHE A 165 4.22 -33.26 -0.19
N ASP A 166 5.16 -33.04 0.74
CA ASP A 166 5.02 -32.03 1.78
C ASP A 166 5.27 -30.62 1.20
N ILE A 167 4.30 -29.74 1.40
CA ILE A 167 4.34 -28.39 0.83
C ILE A 167 5.33 -27.56 1.63
N ARG A 168 6.32 -27.01 0.94
CA ARG A 168 7.32 -26.10 1.52
C ARG A 168 6.94 -24.64 1.33
N ARG A 169 6.37 -24.29 0.17
CA ARG A 169 5.96 -22.91 -0.14
C ARG A 169 4.69 -22.81 -0.97
N LEU A 170 3.97 -21.73 -0.71
CA LEU A 170 2.84 -21.26 -1.49
C LEU A 170 3.18 -19.89 -2.10
N VAL A 171 3.19 -19.79 -3.43
CA VAL A 171 3.52 -18.53 -4.13
C VAL A 171 2.40 -18.15 -5.09
N LEU A 172 1.68 -17.09 -4.75
CA LEU A 172 0.63 -16.53 -5.61
C LEU A 172 1.23 -15.68 -6.74
N ASN A 173 0.62 -15.74 -7.91
CA ASN A 173 0.97 -14.82 -8.99
C ASN A 173 0.40 -13.42 -8.73
N GLN A 174 0.86 -12.42 -9.48
CA GLN A 174 0.53 -11.01 -9.22
C GLN A 174 -0.96 -10.69 -9.31
N ASP A 175 -1.73 -11.34 -10.20
CA ASP A 175 -3.19 -11.17 -10.24
C ASP A 175 -3.93 -12.12 -9.28
N GLY A 176 -3.19 -13.01 -8.63
CA GLY A 176 -3.62 -14.05 -7.71
C GLY A 176 -4.48 -15.15 -8.33
N LYS A 177 -4.59 -15.26 -9.66
CA LYS A 177 -5.36 -16.33 -10.31
C LYS A 177 -4.67 -17.69 -10.25
N LEU A 178 -3.34 -17.73 -10.21
CA LEU A 178 -2.54 -18.94 -10.16
C LEU A 178 -1.80 -19.02 -8.81
N LEU A 179 -1.73 -20.23 -8.27
CA LEU A 179 -1.01 -20.56 -7.04
C LEU A 179 0.04 -21.62 -7.37
N ALA A 180 1.31 -21.31 -7.18
CA ALA A 180 2.39 -22.27 -7.25
C ALA A 180 2.55 -22.97 -5.88
N ILE A 181 2.51 -24.29 -5.89
CA ILE A 181 2.62 -25.17 -4.73
C ILE A 181 3.94 -25.91 -4.87
N VAL A 182 4.87 -25.61 -3.97
CA VAL A 182 6.28 -25.97 -4.13
C VAL A 182 6.67 -26.96 -3.05
N GLY A 183 7.16 -28.13 -3.46
CA GLY A 183 7.86 -29.09 -2.62
C GLY A 183 9.38 -29.01 -2.82
N ASP A 184 10.11 -29.97 -2.25
CA ASP A 184 11.56 -30.03 -2.39
C ASP A 184 11.99 -30.39 -3.82
N GLU A 185 11.19 -31.19 -4.52
CA GLU A 185 11.49 -31.67 -5.87
C GLU A 185 10.36 -31.43 -6.86
N LYS A 186 9.09 -31.45 -6.43
CA LYS A 186 7.93 -31.23 -7.32
C LYS A 186 7.33 -29.84 -7.17
N ILE A 187 6.82 -29.31 -8.28
CA ILE A 187 6.07 -28.05 -8.32
C ILE A 187 4.74 -28.30 -9.02
N VAL A 188 3.63 -27.89 -8.39
CA VAL A 188 2.28 -27.99 -8.94
C VAL A 188 1.67 -26.59 -9.04
N ILE A 189 1.15 -26.23 -10.20
CA ILE A 189 0.44 -24.97 -10.41
C ILE A 189 -1.05 -25.23 -10.35
N ALA A 190 -1.73 -24.59 -9.42
CA ALA A 190 -3.18 -24.67 -9.24
C ALA A 190 -3.87 -23.36 -9.61
N ALA A 191 -5.01 -23.44 -10.29
CA ALA A 191 -5.90 -22.30 -10.45
C ALA A 191 -6.61 -22.00 -9.13
N THR A 192 -6.57 -20.75 -8.69
CA THR A 192 -7.28 -20.33 -7.49
C THR A 192 -8.81 -20.45 -7.65
N PRO A 193 -9.55 -20.71 -6.57
CA PRO A 193 -11.01 -20.86 -6.63
C PRO A 193 -11.71 -19.64 -7.24
N SER A 194 -12.71 -19.88 -8.11
CA SER A 194 -13.58 -18.82 -8.61
C SER A 194 -14.51 -18.28 -7.51
N LYS A 195 -15.04 -17.06 -7.67
CA LYS A 195 -16.03 -16.48 -6.73
C LYS A 195 -17.22 -17.41 -6.48
N SER A 196 -17.71 -18.09 -7.52
CA SER A 196 -18.81 -19.06 -7.38
C SER A 196 -18.42 -20.29 -6.55
N SER A 197 -17.21 -20.82 -6.75
CA SER A 197 -16.72 -21.96 -5.97
C SER A 197 -16.48 -21.61 -4.50
N LYS A 198 -16.10 -20.35 -4.23
CA LYS A 198 -15.94 -19.84 -2.87
C LYS A 198 -17.26 -19.68 -2.12
N GLN A 199 -18.35 -19.41 -2.83
CA GLN A 199 -19.70 -19.33 -2.24
C GLN A 199 -20.41 -20.69 -2.12
N ASP A 200 -19.89 -21.75 -2.75
CA ASP A 200 -20.44 -23.10 -2.59
C ASP A 200 -20.38 -23.53 -1.11
N THR A 201 -21.38 -24.26 -0.63
CA THR A 201 -21.46 -24.72 0.77
C THR A 201 -20.60 -25.96 1.03
N LYS A 202 -20.03 -26.56 -0.02
CA LYS A 202 -19.18 -27.75 0.11
C LYS A 202 -17.87 -27.43 0.83
N PRO A 203 -17.39 -28.32 1.73
CA PRO A 203 -16.13 -28.15 2.44
C PRO A 203 -14.90 -28.40 1.56
N VAL A 204 -15.07 -29.04 0.39
CA VAL A 204 -13.96 -29.34 -0.54
C VAL A 204 -14.17 -28.60 -1.84
N ILE A 205 -13.16 -27.81 -2.24
CA ILE A 205 -13.12 -27.11 -3.53
C ILE A 205 -12.19 -27.87 -4.46
N LYS A 206 -12.69 -28.27 -5.64
CA LYS A 206 -11.84 -28.88 -6.67
C LYS A 206 -11.17 -27.78 -7.48
N CYS A 207 -9.85 -27.77 -7.48
CA CYS A 207 -9.06 -26.85 -8.29
C CYS A 207 -8.51 -27.59 -9.52
N LYS A 208 -8.39 -26.86 -10.64
CA LYS A 208 -7.60 -27.37 -11.77
C LYS A 208 -6.13 -27.19 -11.43
N SER A 209 -5.32 -28.20 -11.70
CA SER A 209 -3.89 -28.17 -11.43
C SER A 209 -3.10 -28.88 -12.51
N PHE A 210 -1.83 -28.53 -12.59
CA PHE A 210 -0.88 -29.06 -13.56
C PHE A 210 0.50 -29.16 -12.90
N ILE A 211 1.25 -30.21 -13.21
CA ILE A 211 2.63 -30.37 -12.74
C ILE A 211 3.52 -29.51 -13.63
N LEU A 212 4.45 -28.76 -13.02
CA LEU A 212 5.40 -27.93 -13.76
C LEU A 212 6.69 -28.70 -14.02
N GLY A 213 7.12 -28.73 -15.29
CA GLY A 213 8.43 -29.21 -15.69
C GLY A 213 8.76 -30.59 -15.15
N GLU A 214 7.84 -31.55 -15.29
CA GLU A 214 7.95 -32.88 -14.65
C GLU A 214 9.33 -33.49 -14.93
N PHE A 215 9.80 -33.46 -16.19
CA PHE A 215 11.12 -33.97 -16.56
C PHE A 215 12.31 -33.33 -15.79
N TYR A 216 12.22 -32.03 -15.51
CA TYR A 216 13.28 -31.23 -14.87
C TYR A 216 13.24 -31.29 -13.35
N HIS A 217 12.07 -31.62 -12.79
CA HIS A 217 11.75 -31.58 -11.38
C HIS A 217 11.37 -32.98 -10.83
N ILE A 218 11.79 -34.06 -11.51
CA ILE A 218 11.70 -35.42 -10.98
C ILE A 218 12.93 -35.70 -10.09
N ASN A 219 12.68 -36.44 -9.01
CA ASN A 219 13.57 -37.06 -8.02
C ASN A 219 14.84 -37.74 -8.62
N LYS A 220 15.73 -36.93 -9.21
CA LYS A 220 16.99 -37.30 -9.86
C LYS A 220 18.12 -36.46 -9.27
N GLY A 221 18.53 -36.76 -8.04
CA GLY A 221 19.77 -36.22 -7.45
C GLY A 221 19.68 -34.78 -6.92
N GLU A 222 20.75 -34.00 -7.08
CA GLU A 222 20.98 -32.67 -6.44
C GLU A 222 20.10 -31.50 -6.97
N SER A 223 19.10 -31.75 -7.83
CA SER A 223 18.29 -30.68 -8.46
C SER A 223 17.07 -30.28 -7.62
N LYS A 224 17.25 -30.10 -6.31
CA LYS A 224 16.17 -29.69 -5.41
C LYS A 224 15.80 -28.21 -5.62
N VAL A 225 14.52 -27.90 -5.49
CA VAL A 225 13.96 -26.57 -5.69
C VAL A 225 14.36 -25.66 -4.53
N VAL A 226 15.09 -24.59 -4.85
CA VAL A 226 15.58 -23.63 -3.86
C VAL A 226 14.65 -22.45 -3.71
N LYS A 227 14.26 -21.75 -4.79
CA LYS A 227 13.37 -20.58 -4.73
C LYS A 227 12.48 -20.56 -5.99
N VAL A 228 11.26 -20.06 -5.82
CA VAL A 228 10.28 -19.95 -6.91
C VAL A 228 9.62 -18.58 -6.79
N LEU A 229 9.62 -17.80 -7.87
CA LEU A 229 8.98 -16.48 -7.94
C LEU A 229 8.30 -16.28 -9.30
N TRP A 230 7.17 -15.58 -9.31
CA TRP A 230 6.52 -15.14 -10.55
C TRP A 230 7.25 -13.93 -11.12
N HIS A 231 7.48 -13.91 -12.43
CA HIS A 231 8.23 -12.84 -13.07
C HIS A 231 7.45 -11.51 -13.04
N PRO A 232 8.03 -10.38 -12.57
CA PRO A 232 7.34 -9.09 -12.44
C PRO A 232 6.79 -8.57 -13.77
N LEU A 233 7.56 -8.74 -14.85
CA LEU A 233 7.23 -8.21 -16.19
C LEU A 233 6.48 -9.21 -17.09
N SER A 234 5.99 -10.32 -16.55
CA SER A 234 5.27 -11.34 -17.32
C SER A 234 4.02 -10.76 -17.96
N LYS A 235 3.85 -10.95 -19.28
CA LYS A 235 2.54 -10.75 -19.92
C LYS A 235 1.52 -11.70 -19.30
N GLY A 236 0.43 -11.15 -18.76
CA GLY A 236 -0.64 -11.94 -18.16
C GLY A 236 -0.30 -12.65 -16.84
N PHE A 237 0.88 -12.38 -16.24
CA PHE A 237 1.31 -12.94 -14.95
C PHE A 237 1.39 -14.48 -14.93
N THR A 238 1.89 -15.08 -16.02
CA THR A 238 1.99 -16.53 -16.25
C THR A 238 3.40 -17.10 -16.19
N HIS A 239 4.43 -16.25 -16.16
CA HIS A 239 5.81 -16.71 -16.16
C HIS A 239 6.30 -17.00 -14.74
N LEU A 240 6.76 -18.22 -14.51
CA LEU A 240 7.30 -18.67 -13.24
C LEU A 240 8.79 -18.96 -13.38
N VAL A 241 9.59 -18.43 -12.46
CA VAL A 241 11.03 -18.67 -12.42
C VAL A 241 11.36 -19.59 -11.26
N VAL A 242 12.10 -20.65 -11.55
CA VAL A 242 12.48 -21.71 -10.62
C VAL A 242 14.00 -21.78 -10.56
N LEU A 243 14.56 -21.61 -9.35
CA LEU A 243 15.97 -21.82 -9.06
C LEU A 243 16.15 -23.16 -8.36
N THR A 244 17.07 -23.98 -8.87
CA THR A 244 17.46 -25.26 -8.27
C THR A 244 18.85 -25.17 -7.62
N HIS A 245 19.13 -26.06 -6.67
CA HIS A 245 20.34 -26.05 -5.85
C HIS A 245 21.63 -26.18 -6.67
N ASP A 246 21.55 -26.86 -7.81
CA ASP A 246 22.60 -27.03 -8.81
C ASP A 246 22.99 -25.75 -9.57
N GLY A 247 22.42 -24.59 -9.25
CA GLY A 247 22.73 -23.31 -9.86
C GLY A 247 22.06 -23.09 -11.22
N LEU A 248 20.98 -23.81 -11.51
CA LEU A 248 20.18 -23.63 -12.72
C LEU A 248 18.93 -22.80 -12.42
N LEU A 249 18.72 -21.73 -13.19
CA LEU A 249 17.54 -20.87 -13.15
C LEU A 249 16.71 -21.11 -14.41
N ARG A 250 15.49 -21.59 -14.25
CA ARG A 250 14.57 -21.94 -15.33
C ARG A 250 13.37 -21.01 -15.31
N MET A 251 13.00 -20.45 -16.45
CA MET A 251 11.79 -19.65 -16.62
C MET A 251 10.80 -20.41 -17.48
N TYR A 252 9.59 -20.62 -16.96
CA TYR A 252 8.50 -21.31 -17.63
C TYR A 252 7.38 -20.32 -17.94
N ASP A 253 6.79 -20.38 -19.14
CA ASP A 253 5.52 -19.72 -19.43
C ASP A 253 4.38 -20.72 -19.28
N VAL A 254 3.75 -20.74 -18.10
CA VAL A 254 2.72 -21.71 -17.74
C VAL A 254 1.51 -21.69 -18.69
N ALA A 255 1.29 -20.58 -19.41
CA ALA A 255 0.19 -20.49 -20.37
C ALA A 255 0.54 -21.02 -21.77
N ALA A 256 1.82 -21.06 -22.13
CA ALA A 256 2.29 -21.53 -23.43
C ALA A 256 2.72 -23.00 -23.38
N ASP A 257 3.67 -23.32 -22.49
CA ASP A 257 4.18 -24.67 -22.27
C ASP A 257 4.59 -24.82 -20.80
N ILE A 258 4.01 -25.82 -20.14
CA ILE A 258 4.25 -26.08 -18.72
C ILE A 258 5.40 -27.07 -18.49
N ASP A 259 5.75 -27.86 -19.49
CA ASP A 259 6.75 -28.92 -19.37
C ASP A 259 8.15 -28.40 -19.76
N GLU A 260 8.22 -27.55 -20.78
CA GLU A 260 9.48 -27.02 -21.31
C GLU A 260 9.73 -25.56 -20.85
N PRO A 261 10.89 -25.26 -20.25
CA PRO A 261 11.24 -23.89 -19.89
C PRO A 261 11.53 -23.05 -21.14
N GLU A 262 11.01 -21.82 -21.18
CA GLU A 262 11.29 -20.84 -22.22
C GLU A 262 12.77 -20.44 -22.25
N GLN A 263 13.37 -20.27 -21.07
CA GLN A 263 14.78 -19.89 -20.90
C GLN A 263 15.41 -20.62 -19.72
N ILE A 264 16.68 -21.01 -19.89
CA ILE A 264 17.50 -21.65 -18.86
C ILE A 264 18.81 -20.89 -18.73
N PHE A 265 19.14 -20.48 -17.51
CA PHE A 265 20.41 -19.84 -17.17
C PHE A 265 21.20 -20.77 -16.25
N SER A 266 22.47 -20.99 -16.58
CA SER A 266 23.40 -21.72 -15.73
C SER A 266 24.36 -20.75 -15.06
N PHE A 267 24.43 -20.80 -13.74
CA PHE A 267 25.41 -20.03 -12.98
C PHE A 267 26.75 -20.76 -12.79
N LYS A 268 26.85 -22.02 -13.24
CA LYS A 268 28.12 -22.78 -13.30
C LYS A 268 28.96 -22.32 -14.49
N GLU A 269 30.27 -22.18 -14.31
CA GLU A 269 31.19 -21.77 -15.37
C GLU A 269 31.36 -22.87 -16.42
N GLU A 270 31.03 -22.57 -17.68
CA GLU A 270 31.42 -23.40 -18.83
C GLU A 270 32.90 -23.14 -19.15
N GLY A 271 33.81 -24.01 -18.69
CA GLY A 271 35.20 -24.02 -19.19
C GLY A 271 36.32 -24.25 -18.17
N VAL A 272 36.06 -24.16 -16.87
CA VAL A 272 37.07 -24.54 -15.86
C VAL A 272 36.98 -26.05 -15.66
N ALA A 273 37.78 -26.79 -16.43
CA ALA A 273 38.01 -28.21 -16.15
C ALA A 273 38.41 -28.37 -14.68
N SER A 274 37.71 -29.26 -13.98
CA SER A 274 37.86 -29.70 -12.59
C SER A 274 39.32 -30.03 -12.18
N ARG A 275 40.17 -29.00 -12.06
CA ARG A 275 41.58 -29.10 -11.65
C ARG A 275 42.02 -28.03 -10.67
N ALA A 276 41.18 -27.07 -10.33
CA ALA A 276 41.38 -26.22 -9.16
C ALA A 276 40.80 -26.94 -7.94
N TYR A 277 41.63 -27.61 -7.15
CA TYR A 277 41.27 -28.02 -5.80
C TYR A 277 41.03 -26.74 -4.97
N GLY A 278 39.80 -26.47 -4.55
CA GLY A 278 39.53 -25.50 -3.48
C GLY A 278 38.48 -24.40 -3.71
N MET A 279 37.79 -24.33 -4.85
CA MET A 279 36.57 -23.51 -4.96
C MET A 279 35.36 -24.40 -5.13
N GLU A 280 34.74 -24.73 -4.01
CA GLU A 280 33.61 -25.64 -3.90
C GLU A 280 32.36 -25.13 -4.64
N VAL A 281 31.55 -26.11 -5.04
CA VAL A 281 30.27 -26.06 -5.74
C VAL A 281 29.46 -24.79 -5.47
N LEU A 282 29.16 -24.00 -6.51
CA LEU A 282 28.17 -22.92 -6.44
C LEU A 282 26.80 -23.50 -6.06
N GLN A 283 26.50 -23.45 -4.77
CA GLN A 283 25.21 -23.82 -4.21
C GLN A 283 24.33 -22.58 -4.16
N ALA A 284 23.27 -22.58 -4.95
CA ALA A 284 22.35 -21.45 -4.97
C ALA A 284 21.50 -21.44 -3.71
N ALA A 285 21.43 -20.29 -3.02
CA ALA A 285 20.68 -20.13 -1.77
C ALA A 285 19.32 -19.46 -1.97
N SER A 286 19.23 -18.40 -2.79
CA SER A 286 17.98 -17.70 -3.11
C SER A 286 18.15 -16.82 -4.35
N PHE A 287 17.05 -16.23 -4.82
CA PHE A 287 17.07 -15.11 -5.76
C PHE A 287 15.90 -14.16 -5.49
N CYS A 288 16.05 -12.91 -5.92
CA CYS A 288 14.98 -11.94 -6.00
C CYS A 288 15.07 -11.20 -7.34
N PHE A 289 13.99 -10.53 -7.73
CA PHE A 289 14.04 -9.60 -8.85
C PHE A 289 14.50 -8.23 -8.36
N GLY A 290 15.41 -7.60 -9.10
CA GLY A 290 15.78 -6.21 -8.88
C GLY A 290 14.70 -5.25 -9.37
N SER A 291 15.03 -3.96 -9.39
CA SER A 291 14.13 -2.91 -9.86
C SER A 291 13.60 -3.19 -11.27
N LYS A 292 12.34 -2.82 -11.53
CA LYS A 292 11.73 -2.80 -12.89
C LYS A 292 12.58 -2.09 -13.95
N HIS A 293 13.48 -1.19 -13.54
CA HIS A 293 14.40 -0.47 -14.42
C HIS A 293 15.65 -1.28 -14.83
N SER A 294 15.83 -2.50 -14.33
CA SER A 294 16.92 -3.42 -14.67
C SER A 294 16.41 -4.72 -15.31
N PRO A 295 15.60 -4.68 -16.40
CA PRO A 295 14.92 -5.87 -16.91
C PRO A 295 15.79 -6.65 -17.91
N TRP A 296 17.00 -7.04 -17.50
CA TRP A 296 17.93 -7.72 -18.42
C TRP A 296 17.61 -9.19 -18.62
N VAL A 297 17.00 -9.82 -17.61
CA VAL A 297 16.43 -11.17 -17.68
C VAL A 297 14.93 -11.00 -17.88
N MET A 298 14.48 -11.11 -19.13
CA MET A 298 13.09 -10.83 -19.53
C MET A 298 12.46 -12.04 -20.25
N PRO A 299 11.18 -12.34 -19.97
CA PRO A 299 10.33 -13.16 -20.84
C PRO A 299 10.39 -12.78 -22.31
N GLN A 300 10.07 -13.69 -23.22
CA GLN A 300 9.92 -13.37 -24.64
C GLN A 300 8.90 -12.26 -24.88
N THR A 301 7.81 -12.25 -24.10
CA THR A 301 6.85 -11.13 -24.11
C THR A 301 6.75 -10.48 -22.74
N CYS A 302 7.07 -9.20 -22.68
CA CYS A 302 7.08 -8.41 -21.45
C CYS A 302 6.01 -7.33 -21.43
N MET A 303 5.63 -6.93 -20.21
CA MET A 303 4.82 -5.77 -19.93
C MET A 303 5.67 -4.76 -19.14
N LEU A 304 5.80 -3.55 -19.66
CA LEU A 304 6.63 -2.46 -19.11
C LEU A 304 5.81 -1.16 -19.08
N ASN A 305 6.13 -0.22 -18.20
CA ASN A 305 5.62 1.14 -18.34
C ASN A 305 6.39 1.87 -19.46
N ALA A 306 5.73 2.84 -20.10
CA ALA A 306 6.40 3.68 -21.09
C ALA A 306 7.60 4.45 -20.50
N ALA A 307 7.46 4.96 -19.27
CA ALA A 307 8.54 5.65 -18.55
C ALA A 307 9.73 4.73 -18.25
N ASP A 308 9.48 3.46 -17.90
CA ASP A 308 10.54 2.48 -17.63
C ASP A 308 11.37 2.21 -18.89
N LEU A 309 10.72 2.14 -20.05
CA LEU A 309 11.39 1.95 -21.34
C LEU A 309 12.28 3.14 -21.71
N GLU A 310 11.81 4.36 -21.47
CA GLU A 310 12.61 5.57 -21.68
C GLU A 310 13.81 5.63 -20.73
N GLU A 311 13.63 5.23 -19.48
CA GLU A 311 14.70 5.17 -18.49
C GLU A 311 15.77 4.12 -18.86
N ILE A 312 15.36 2.93 -19.30
CA ILE A 312 16.29 1.90 -19.80
C ILE A 312 17.10 2.42 -20.98
N ARG A 313 16.44 3.13 -21.91
CA ARG A 313 17.11 3.75 -23.05
C ARG A 313 18.13 4.79 -22.60
N ARG A 314 17.76 5.65 -21.66
CA ARG A 314 18.65 6.67 -21.08
C ARG A 314 19.89 6.02 -20.45
N GLN A 315 19.71 4.94 -19.68
CA GLN A 315 20.81 4.22 -19.06
C GLN A 315 21.77 3.59 -20.07
N ILE A 316 21.25 3.02 -21.17
CA ILE A 316 22.10 2.47 -22.24
C ILE A 316 22.89 3.57 -22.94
N ASP A 317 22.28 4.73 -23.19
CA ASP A 317 22.95 5.86 -23.82
C ASP A 317 24.03 6.47 -22.90
N GLU A 318 23.81 6.49 -21.57
CA GLU A 318 24.77 6.95 -20.56
C GLU A 318 25.94 5.97 -20.34
N SER A 319 25.70 4.65 -20.42
CA SER A 319 26.75 3.64 -20.22
C SER A 319 27.60 3.38 -21.46
N ALA A 320 27.10 3.69 -22.66
CA ALA A 320 27.78 3.45 -23.93
C ALA A 320 29.24 3.97 -24.03
N PRO A 321 29.65 5.11 -23.45
CA PRO A 321 31.02 5.61 -23.55
C PRO A 321 32.05 4.81 -22.74
N GLN A 322 31.61 4.07 -21.71
CA GLN A 322 32.50 3.34 -20.79
C GLN A 322 32.72 1.88 -21.20
N GLU A 323 32.00 1.40 -22.21
CA GLU A 323 31.98 -0.01 -22.60
C GLU A 323 32.76 -0.26 -23.88
N SER A 324 33.16 -1.52 -24.09
CA SER A 324 33.76 -1.92 -25.36
C SER A 324 32.80 -1.69 -26.52
N PHE A 325 33.32 -1.28 -27.68
CA PHE A 325 32.53 -0.96 -28.87
C PHE A 325 31.54 -2.09 -29.25
N ASP A 326 31.99 -3.34 -29.19
CA ASP A 326 31.16 -4.51 -29.52
C ASP A 326 30.00 -4.69 -28.52
N THR A 327 30.24 -4.46 -27.22
CA THR A 327 29.19 -4.53 -26.19
C THR A 327 28.16 -3.43 -26.39
N ALA A 328 28.61 -2.18 -26.53
CA ALA A 328 27.75 -1.03 -26.75
C ALA A 328 26.89 -1.18 -28.03
N MET A 329 27.48 -1.75 -29.10
CA MET A 329 26.76 -2.04 -30.33
C MET A 329 25.66 -3.10 -30.13
N VAL A 330 25.94 -4.17 -29.38
CA VAL A 330 24.93 -5.19 -29.06
C VAL A 330 23.80 -4.60 -28.21
N LYS A 331 24.11 -3.81 -27.18
CA LYS A 331 23.08 -3.12 -26.36
C LYS A 331 22.20 -2.22 -27.20
N LYS A 332 22.80 -1.39 -28.06
CA LYS A 332 22.09 -0.46 -28.93
C LYS A 332 21.18 -1.19 -29.93
N ASN A 333 21.66 -2.30 -30.49
CA ASN A 333 20.85 -3.12 -31.38
C ASN A 333 19.69 -3.81 -30.64
N TRP A 334 19.92 -4.23 -29.40
CA TRP A 334 18.89 -4.82 -28.55
C TRP A 334 17.80 -3.81 -28.22
N ILE A 335 18.15 -2.61 -27.71
CA ILE A 335 17.16 -1.58 -27.35
C ILE A 335 16.39 -1.09 -28.58
N ASN A 336 17.03 -0.93 -29.73
CA ASN A 336 16.33 -0.53 -30.96
C ASN A 336 15.27 -1.57 -31.37
N LYS A 337 15.62 -2.86 -31.34
CA LYS A 337 14.64 -3.94 -31.61
C LYS A 337 13.54 -4.01 -30.58
N LEU A 338 13.88 -3.76 -29.31
CA LEU A 338 12.91 -3.69 -28.22
C LEU A 338 11.89 -2.58 -28.50
N VAL A 339 12.35 -1.36 -28.82
CA VAL A 339 11.52 -0.20 -29.17
C VAL A 339 10.70 -0.43 -30.43
N GLU A 340 11.25 -1.08 -31.46
CA GLU A 340 10.53 -1.44 -32.69
C GLU A 340 9.35 -2.41 -32.43
N SER A 341 9.42 -3.20 -31.34
CA SER A 341 8.40 -4.20 -31.01
C SER A 341 7.29 -3.69 -30.08
N VAL A 342 7.32 -2.41 -29.69
CA VAL A 342 6.38 -1.82 -28.74
C VAL A 342 4.95 -1.84 -29.28
N GLN A 343 4.04 -2.37 -28.47
CA GLN A 343 2.60 -2.39 -28.73
C GLN A 343 1.84 -1.78 -27.53
N PRO A 344 0.74 -1.06 -27.75
CA PRO A 344 -0.07 -0.54 -26.66
C PRO A 344 -0.75 -1.68 -25.89
N HIS A 345 -0.80 -1.59 -24.56
CA HIS A 345 -1.51 -2.58 -23.76
C HIS A 345 -3.04 -2.43 -23.95
N PRO A 346 -3.79 -3.53 -24.14
CA PRO A 346 -5.22 -3.46 -24.49
C PRO A 346 -6.12 -2.83 -23.42
N PHE A 347 -5.68 -2.81 -22.16
CA PHE A 347 -6.49 -2.36 -21.01
C PHE A 347 -5.84 -1.27 -20.16
N SER A 348 -4.60 -0.85 -20.45
CA SER A 348 -3.90 0.17 -19.66
C SER A 348 -3.21 1.15 -20.61
N ALA A 349 -3.42 2.44 -20.38
CA ALA A 349 -2.83 3.50 -21.20
C ALA A 349 -1.35 3.76 -20.88
N GLU A 350 -0.89 3.36 -19.68
CA GLU A 350 0.48 3.59 -19.19
C GLU A 350 1.42 2.42 -19.53
N MET A 351 0.85 1.23 -19.71
CA MET A 351 1.59 0.00 -19.99
C MET A 351 1.77 -0.24 -21.49
N VAL A 352 2.94 -0.77 -21.84
CA VAL A 352 3.27 -1.25 -23.17
C VAL A 352 3.65 -2.72 -23.14
N LEU A 353 3.29 -3.42 -24.21
CA LEU A 353 3.72 -4.79 -24.47
C LEU A 353 4.94 -4.75 -25.40
N VAL A 354 5.97 -5.51 -25.05
CA VAL A 354 7.24 -5.49 -25.76
C VAL A 354 7.74 -6.91 -25.96
N GLN A 355 8.40 -7.18 -27.08
CA GLN A 355 9.00 -8.48 -27.38
C GLN A 355 10.49 -8.45 -27.06
N ASN A 356 10.97 -9.34 -26.19
CA ASN A 356 12.38 -9.45 -25.89
C ASN A 356 13.14 -9.98 -27.13
N PRO A 357 14.06 -9.21 -27.72
CA PRO A 357 14.75 -9.60 -28.93
C PRO A 357 15.68 -10.80 -28.72
N THR A 358 15.48 -11.88 -29.48
CA THR A 358 16.45 -12.97 -29.55
C THR A 358 17.68 -12.53 -30.35
N LEU A 359 18.77 -12.22 -29.65
CA LEU A 359 20.04 -11.85 -30.29
C LEU A 359 20.77 -13.11 -30.75
N LYS A 360 21.14 -13.17 -32.03
CA LYS A 360 21.96 -14.27 -32.58
C LYS A 360 23.41 -14.25 -32.05
N SER A 361 23.87 -13.11 -31.54
CA SER A 361 25.28 -12.83 -31.24
C SER A 361 25.59 -12.61 -29.76
N GLY A 362 24.72 -13.01 -28.84
CA GLY A 362 25.04 -12.93 -27.41
C GLY A 362 23.95 -13.48 -26.49
N LYS A 363 24.34 -14.27 -25.51
CA LYS A 363 23.50 -14.65 -24.36
C LYS A 363 23.70 -13.63 -23.25
N VAL A 364 22.70 -13.43 -22.38
CA VAL A 364 22.85 -12.57 -21.20
C VAL A 364 23.98 -13.11 -20.33
N ALA A 365 24.94 -12.26 -19.97
CA ALA A 365 26.11 -12.63 -19.19
C ALA A 365 25.81 -12.56 -17.69
N ARG A 366 26.32 -13.54 -16.93
CA ARG A 366 26.36 -13.49 -15.46
C ARG A 366 27.27 -12.33 -15.03
N GLN A 367 26.76 -11.48 -14.14
CA GLN A 367 27.55 -10.43 -13.50
C GLN A 367 27.78 -10.79 -12.04
N GLY A 368 29.04 -10.86 -11.64
CA GLY A 368 29.46 -11.20 -10.29
C GLY A 368 30.58 -12.24 -10.25
N PRO A 369 31.11 -12.56 -9.06
CA PRO A 369 30.60 -12.13 -7.74
C PRO A 369 30.71 -10.61 -7.51
N PHE A 370 29.76 -10.04 -6.78
CA PHE A 370 29.79 -8.62 -6.42
C PHE A 370 30.84 -8.38 -5.33
N LEU A 371 31.60 -7.29 -5.46
CA LEU A 371 32.59 -6.87 -4.47
C LEU A 371 31.94 -5.93 -3.44
N TYR A 372 31.98 -6.31 -2.18
CA TYR A 372 31.52 -5.48 -1.06
C TYR A 372 32.50 -4.35 -0.75
N LYS A 373 32.02 -3.10 -0.68
CA LYS A 373 32.80 -1.94 -0.24
C LYS A 373 32.02 -1.02 0.72
N PRO A 374 32.39 -0.97 2.02
CA PRO A 374 33.41 -1.79 2.71
C PRO A 374 32.98 -3.26 2.83
N ALA A 375 33.89 -4.12 3.31
CA ALA A 375 33.53 -5.49 3.66
C ALA A 375 32.45 -5.50 4.78
N PRO A 376 31.48 -6.42 4.73
CA PRO A 376 30.49 -6.57 5.80
C PRO A 376 31.14 -6.89 7.15
N ILE A 377 30.47 -6.53 8.24
CA ILE A 377 30.92 -6.90 9.59
C ILE A 377 30.44 -8.31 9.88
N ASP A 378 31.36 -9.25 10.06
CA ASP A 378 31.02 -10.64 10.38
C ASP A 378 30.77 -10.84 11.88
N LEU A 379 29.90 -11.83 12.18
CA LEU A 379 29.66 -12.31 13.54
C LEU A 379 30.56 -13.51 13.81
N ASP A 380 30.77 -13.82 15.09
CA ASP A 380 31.57 -14.97 15.55
C ASP A 380 30.83 -16.31 15.33
N ASP A 381 30.52 -16.62 14.06
CA ASP A 381 29.92 -17.88 13.61
C ASP A 381 30.72 -18.43 12.43
N ASP A 382 31.45 -19.50 12.70
CA ASP A 382 32.36 -20.12 11.74
C ASP A 382 31.61 -20.80 10.57
N ASP A 383 30.29 -21.00 10.67
CA ASP A 383 29.43 -21.58 9.62
C ASP A 383 28.31 -20.62 9.17
N ASN A 384 28.61 -19.32 9.13
CA ASN A 384 27.66 -18.29 8.72
C ASN A 384 27.38 -18.36 7.20
N ARG A 385 26.16 -18.73 6.81
CA ARG A 385 25.74 -18.85 5.40
C ARG A 385 24.60 -17.89 5.07
N ALA A 386 24.62 -17.30 3.88
CA ALA A 386 23.49 -16.53 3.36
C ALA A 386 22.36 -17.47 2.90
N TYR A 387 21.12 -17.18 3.30
CA TYR A 387 19.94 -18.02 3.03
C TYR A 387 18.89 -17.34 2.16
N ASP A 388 18.68 -16.04 2.31
CA ASP A 388 17.71 -15.29 1.52
C ASP A 388 18.21 -13.89 1.16
N ILE A 389 17.70 -13.37 0.06
CA ILE A 389 18.02 -12.04 -0.48
C ILE A 389 16.73 -11.33 -0.88
N LEU A 390 16.66 -10.03 -0.60
CA LEU A 390 15.54 -9.19 -0.96
C LEU A 390 16.06 -7.88 -1.58
N CYS A 391 15.46 -7.49 -2.70
CA CYS A 391 15.65 -6.15 -3.26
C CYS A 391 14.45 -5.28 -2.88
N LEU A 392 14.73 -4.10 -2.31
CA LEU A 392 13.75 -3.08 -2.01
C LEU A 392 13.81 -2.01 -3.11
N GLU A 393 12.71 -1.89 -3.86
CA GLU A 393 12.58 -0.85 -4.87
C GLU A 393 12.37 0.51 -4.19
N ASN A 394 13.29 1.44 -4.46
CA ASN A 394 13.18 2.82 -4.02
C ASN A 394 13.49 3.79 -5.16
N GLU A 395 12.95 5.00 -5.09
CA GLU A 395 13.17 6.02 -6.14
C GLU A 395 14.63 6.48 -6.17
N VAL A 396 15.27 6.57 -5.00
CA VAL A 396 16.59 7.17 -4.83
C VAL A 396 17.73 6.16 -5.03
N ALA A 397 17.58 4.94 -4.51
CA ALA A 397 18.61 3.92 -4.56
C ALA A 397 18.01 2.51 -4.51
N GLU A 398 18.68 1.55 -5.14
CA GLU A 398 18.32 0.14 -5.04
C GLU A 398 19.02 -0.47 -3.80
N VAL A 399 18.24 -1.05 -2.89
CA VAL A 399 18.75 -1.57 -1.61
C VAL A 399 18.58 -3.07 -1.56
N PHE A 400 19.66 -3.79 -1.29
CA PHE A 400 19.67 -5.23 -1.09
C PHE A 400 19.77 -5.56 0.40
N ALA A 401 18.91 -6.46 0.87
CA ALA A 401 19.00 -7.07 2.18
C ALA A 401 19.34 -8.55 2.03
N MET A 402 20.33 -9.05 2.78
CA MET A 402 20.75 -10.45 2.78
C MET A 402 20.67 -11.02 4.20
N GLY A 403 19.91 -12.10 4.36
CA GLY A 403 19.72 -12.77 5.65
C GLY A 403 20.61 -14.01 5.79
N HIS A 404 21.30 -14.13 6.93
CA HIS A 404 22.24 -15.22 7.20
C HIS A 404 21.80 -16.16 8.34
N SER A 405 22.34 -17.38 8.38
CA SER A 405 22.05 -18.38 9.42
C SER A 405 22.34 -17.89 10.84
N SER A 406 23.39 -17.09 11.03
CA SER A 406 23.72 -16.48 12.33
C SER A 406 22.65 -15.54 12.89
N GLY A 407 21.69 -15.10 12.06
CA GLY A 407 20.81 -13.98 12.37
C GLY A 407 21.41 -12.62 12.02
N LYS A 408 22.52 -12.59 11.29
CA LYS A 408 23.05 -11.38 10.65
C LYS A 408 22.20 -10.99 9.44
N VAL A 409 21.96 -9.69 9.27
CA VAL A 409 21.36 -9.11 8.06
C VAL A 409 22.26 -8.04 7.49
N ASP A 410 22.77 -8.23 6.27
CA ASP A 410 23.54 -7.22 5.56
C ASP A 410 22.63 -6.36 4.69
N ILE A 411 22.69 -5.04 4.88
CA ILE A 411 21.95 -4.04 4.10
C ILE A 411 22.96 -3.31 3.21
N CYS A 412 22.78 -3.45 1.90
CA CYS A 412 23.69 -2.92 0.90
C CYS A 412 22.95 -1.97 -0.05
N ILE A 413 23.63 -0.92 -0.50
CA ILE A 413 23.15 0.04 -1.48
C ILE A 413 23.85 -0.23 -2.81
N ALA A 414 23.08 -0.46 -3.86
CA ALA A 414 23.57 -0.51 -5.23
C ALA A 414 23.75 0.93 -5.74
N LEU A 415 24.98 1.44 -5.68
CA LEU A 415 25.31 2.78 -6.16
C LEU A 415 25.20 2.85 -7.69
N ASP A 416 25.72 1.83 -8.37
CA ASP A 416 25.59 1.67 -9.81
C ASP A 416 24.61 0.53 -10.11
N ARG A 417 23.51 0.86 -10.78
CA ARG A 417 22.54 -0.16 -11.21
C ARG A 417 23.22 -1.11 -12.20
N PRO A 418 23.12 -2.44 -12.03
CA PRO A 418 23.70 -3.38 -12.98
C PRO A 418 23.11 -3.13 -14.37
N THR A 419 23.97 -2.84 -15.35
CA THR A 419 23.54 -2.66 -16.75
C THR A 419 23.57 -3.99 -17.47
N GLY A 420 22.70 -4.21 -18.45
CA GLY A 420 22.63 -5.51 -19.15
C GLY A 420 23.94 -5.81 -19.85
N ARG A 421 24.56 -6.96 -19.59
CA ARG A 421 25.77 -7.40 -20.31
C ARG A 421 25.45 -8.67 -21.07
N TRP A 422 26.06 -8.82 -22.25
CA TRP A 422 25.91 -10.02 -23.08
C TRP A 422 27.27 -10.65 -23.30
N SER A 423 27.34 -11.97 -23.14
CA SER A 423 28.53 -12.74 -23.47
C SER A 423 28.61 -12.87 -24.99
N LEU A 424 29.60 -12.24 -25.60
CA LEU A 424 29.87 -12.38 -27.02
C LEU A 424 30.47 -13.77 -27.28
N PRO A 425 30.12 -14.46 -28.38
CA PRO A 425 30.79 -15.69 -28.78
C PRO A 425 32.28 -15.41 -28.95
N SER A 426 33.10 -15.95 -28.04
CA SER A 426 34.56 -15.90 -28.16
C SER A 426 34.96 -16.51 -29.51
N LYS A 427 35.63 -15.73 -30.37
CA LYS A 427 36.44 -16.33 -31.43
C LYS A 427 37.50 -17.15 -30.69
N GLN A 428 37.49 -18.47 -30.83
CA GLN A 428 38.57 -19.32 -30.33
C GLN A 428 39.91 -18.70 -30.75
N ARG A 429 40.58 -18.00 -29.83
CA ARG A 429 42.00 -17.70 -30.00
C ARG A 429 42.65 -19.08 -29.90
N ASN A 430 43.22 -19.54 -31.01
CA ASN A 430 44.27 -20.56 -30.98
C ASN A 430 45.43 -19.96 -30.16
N ARG A 431 45.35 -20.01 -28.82
CA ARG A 431 46.51 -19.79 -27.96
C ARG A 431 47.36 -21.05 -28.11
N GLY A 432 48.26 -21.01 -29.09
CA GLY A 432 49.40 -21.91 -29.12
C GLY A 432 50.14 -21.79 -27.80
N ALA A 433 50.60 -22.93 -27.27
CA ALA A 433 51.55 -22.96 -26.18
C ALA A 433 52.72 -22.00 -26.50
N TYR A 434 53.21 -21.27 -25.50
CA TYR A 434 54.28 -20.28 -25.58
C TYR A 434 53.87 -18.86 -26.05
N ALA A 435 53.11 -18.15 -25.21
CA ALA A 435 53.19 -16.70 -25.14
C ALA A 435 53.24 -16.30 -23.67
N LEU A 436 54.42 -15.84 -23.25
CA LEU A 436 54.67 -15.16 -21.98
C LEU A 436 54.23 -13.70 -22.15
N ASP A 437 53.53 -13.19 -21.14
CA ASP A 437 53.42 -11.78 -20.76
C ASP A 437 53.04 -10.76 -21.86
N ASP A 438 51.77 -10.79 -22.27
CA ASP A 438 51.08 -9.56 -22.72
C ASP A 438 49.95 -9.29 -21.72
N ASP A 439 50.30 -8.58 -20.64
CA ASP A 439 49.42 -8.06 -19.58
C ASP A 439 48.51 -6.90 -20.08
N ASP A 440 47.76 -7.12 -21.16
CA ASP A 440 46.74 -6.18 -21.67
C ASP A 440 45.37 -6.87 -21.84
N ASP A 441 45.12 -7.92 -21.04
CA ASP A 441 43.76 -8.42 -20.80
C ASP A 441 43.15 -7.49 -19.72
N GLY A 442 42.60 -6.34 -20.14
CA GLY A 442 42.09 -5.29 -19.24
C GLY A 442 41.28 -5.86 -18.06
N GLU A 443 41.68 -5.53 -16.83
CA GLU A 443 41.01 -5.95 -15.59
C GLU A 443 39.49 -5.78 -15.73
N GLU A 444 38.76 -6.90 -15.90
CA GLU A 444 37.30 -6.86 -15.79
C GLU A 444 36.97 -6.49 -14.34
N THR A 445 36.64 -5.22 -14.12
CA THR A 445 36.27 -4.71 -12.81
C THR A 445 35.02 -5.44 -12.33
N LEU A 446 35.12 -6.11 -11.18
CA LEU A 446 34.00 -6.79 -10.55
C LEU A 446 32.92 -5.75 -10.21
N PRO A 447 31.63 -6.07 -10.39
CA PRO A 447 30.57 -5.15 -10.01
C PRO A 447 30.61 -4.91 -8.50
N GLU A 448 30.41 -3.66 -8.09
CA GLU A 448 30.58 -3.25 -6.69
C GLU A 448 29.22 -3.01 -6.04
N VAL A 449 29.10 -3.35 -4.75
CA VAL A 449 27.93 -3.00 -3.94
C VAL A 449 28.40 -2.44 -2.60
N SER A 450 27.78 -1.34 -2.16
CA SER A 450 28.22 -0.67 -0.95
C SER A 450 27.48 -1.21 0.26
N VAL A 451 28.20 -1.76 1.24
CA VAL A 451 27.59 -2.23 2.49
C VAL A 451 27.33 -1.01 3.37
N TYR A 452 26.05 -0.74 3.65
CA TYR A 452 25.65 0.38 4.49
C TYR A 452 25.72 -0.01 5.98
N GLU A 453 25.12 -1.14 6.33
CA GLU A 453 25.12 -1.66 7.70
C GLU A 453 24.96 -3.18 7.75
N SER A 454 25.44 -3.78 8.83
CA SER A 454 25.22 -5.18 9.19
C SER A 454 24.46 -5.23 10.52
N VAL A 455 23.25 -5.79 10.51
CA VAL A 455 22.34 -5.86 11.66
C VAL A 455 22.48 -7.23 12.33
N ASP A 456 22.82 -7.25 13.61
CA ASP A 456 22.78 -8.45 14.46
C ASP A 456 21.41 -8.58 15.16
N LEU A 457 20.62 -9.59 14.80
CA LEU A 457 19.34 -9.89 15.47
C LEU A 457 19.49 -10.47 16.88
N GLY A 458 20.72 -10.76 17.33
CA GLY A 458 21.03 -11.24 18.67
C GLY A 458 20.82 -12.75 18.87
N LEU A 459 20.57 -13.51 17.80
CA LEU A 459 20.30 -14.96 17.89
C LEU A 459 21.52 -15.74 18.37
N LEU A 460 22.71 -15.42 17.89
CA LEU A 460 23.97 -16.05 18.35
C LEU A 460 24.16 -15.93 19.87
N LYS A 461 23.80 -14.79 20.48
CA LYS A 461 23.94 -14.60 21.93
C LYS A 461 23.12 -15.61 22.73
N ILE A 462 22.00 -16.06 22.15
CA ILE A 462 21.08 -17.00 22.79
C ILE A 462 21.41 -18.44 22.39
N PHE A 463 21.76 -18.71 21.13
CA PHE A 463 21.83 -20.06 20.58
C PHE A 463 23.23 -20.54 20.19
N ALA A 464 24.28 -19.72 20.37
CA ALA A 464 25.63 -20.14 20.07
C ALA A 464 26.04 -21.37 20.89
N THR A 465 26.77 -22.26 20.23
CA THR A 465 27.45 -23.42 20.81
C THR A 465 28.92 -23.32 20.45
N SER A 466 29.78 -23.38 21.46
CA SER A 466 31.22 -23.38 21.27
C SER A 466 31.80 -24.77 21.54
N SER A 467 32.53 -25.31 20.58
CA SER A 467 33.26 -26.57 20.71
C SER A 467 34.76 -26.31 20.69
N THR A 468 35.47 -26.83 21.69
CA THR A 468 36.94 -26.77 21.72
C THR A 468 37.49 -28.06 21.16
N SER A 469 38.19 -27.99 20.02
CA SER A 469 38.87 -29.17 19.48
C SER A 469 40.11 -29.50 20.32
N SER A 470 40.19 -30.73 20.84
CA SER A 470 41.32 -31.20 21.66
C SER A 470 42.52 -31.70 20.83
N GLY A 471 42.56 -31.38 19.53
CA GLY A 471 43.50 -31.93 18.55
C GLY A 471 44.58 -30.95 18.12
N GLY A 472 45.49 -30.57 19.03
CA GLY A 472 46.69 -29.79 18.68
C GLY A 472 47.24 -28.94 19.82
N ALA A 473 48.50 -28.48 19.69
CA ALA A 473 49.18 -27.60 20.65
C ALA A 473 48.57 -26.18 20.73
N TYR A 474 47.59 -25.89 19.87
CA TYR A 474 46.78 -24.68 19.79
C TYR A 474 45.32 -25.13 19.77
N GLY A 475 44.62 -24.99 20.90
CA GLY A 475 43.19 -25.26 20.95
C GLY A 475 42.45 -24.20 20.13
N LEU A 476 41.73 -24.60 19.09
CA LEU A 476 40.82 -23.74 18.35
C LEU A 476 39.42 -23.90 18.96
N THR A 477 38.85 -22.78 19.43
CA THR A 477 37.45 -22.69 19.86
C THR A 477 36.61 -22.32 18.67
N GLU A 478 35.80 -23.26 18.21
CA GLU A 478 34.88 -23.06 17.10
C GLU A 478 33.51 -22.66 17.66
N THR A 479 32.95 -21.55 17.19
CA THR A 479 31.63 -21.08 17.61
C THR A 479 30.68 -21.17 16.44
N ARG A 480 29.57 -21.84 16.64
CA ARG A 480 28.54 -22.04 15.61
C ARG A 480 27.15 -21.84 16.17
N MET A 481 26.20 -21.52 15.30
CA MET A 481 24.78 -21.56 15.65
C MET A 481 24.36 -22.98 16.07
N GLY A 482 23.91 -23.13 17.32
CA GLY A 482 23.44 -24.41 17.84
C GLY A 482 22.05 -24.82 17.35
N ILE A 483 21.41 -24.00 16.51
CA ILE A 483 20.10 -24.26 15.90
C ILE A 483 20.19 -24.06 14.39
N VAL A 484 19.47 -24.89 13.62
CA VAL A 484 19.38 -24.72 12.17
C VAL A 484 18.46 -23.54 11.88
N ASN A 485 19.03 -22.39 11.56
CA ASN A 485 18.28 -21.17 11.28
C ASN A 485 18.23 -20.88 9.78
N ARG A 486 17.02 -20.72 9.25
CA ARG A 486 16.75 -20.46 7.82
C ARG A 486 15.89 -19.21 7.68
N PRO A 487 16.48 -18.00 7.77
CA PRO A 487 15.71 -16.76 7.70
C PRO A 487 15.06 -16.58 6.33
N VAL A 488 13.89 -15.95 6.31
CA VAL A 488 13.17 -15.56 5.08
C VAL A 488 12.84 -14.08 5.16
N LEU A 489 13.10 -13.37 4.07
CA LEU A 489 12.87 -11.93 3.93
C LEU A 489 11.57 -11.66 3.16
N VAL A 490 10.76 -10.73 3.67
CA VAL A 490 9.49 -10.32 3.06
C VAL A 490 9.39 -8.80 3.07
N ALA A 491 9.29 -8.19 1.89
CA ALA A 491 9.06 -6.76 1.76
C ALA A 491 7.64 -6.37 2.22
N ASP A 492 7.50 -5.18 2.77
CA ASP A 492 6.20 -4.59 3.03
C ASP A 492 5.49 -4.24 1.71
N THR A 493 4.18 -4.52 1.61
CA THR A 493 3.42 -4.30 0.38
C THR A 493 2.98 -2.85 0.17
N MET A 494 2.98 -2.02 1.22
CA MET A 494 2.68 -0.58 1.14
C MET A 494 3.93 0.28 1.06
N TYR A 495 5.03 -0.16 1.66
CA TYR A 495 6.22 0.66 1.85
C TYR A 495 7.52 -0.01 1.38
N GLY A 496 8.15 0.54 0.34
CA GLY A 496 9.46 0.08 -0.18
C GLY A 496 10.67 0.38 0.72
N ASP A 497 10.45 0.80 1.96
CA ASP A 497 11.49 1.12 2.96
C ASP A 497 11.42 0.25 4.21
N THR A 498 10.52 -0.73 4.24
CA THR A 498 10.27 -1.58 5.40
C THR A 498 10.18 -3.03 4.93
N PHE A 499 10.82 -3.92 5.68
CA PHE A 499 10.76 -5.35 5.41
C PHE A 499 10.80 -6.14 6.72
N TYR A 500 10.35 -7.38 6.62
CA TYR A 500 10.26 -8.32 7.72
C TYR A 500 11.21 -9.48 7.48
N ILE A 501 11.83 -9.96 8.54
CA ILE A 501 12.61 -11.20 8.55
C ILE A 501 12.00 -12.14 9.57
N TYR A 502 11.62 -13.33 9.14
CA TYR A 502 11.17 -14.38 10.05
C TYR A 502 12.11 -15.57 9.99
N HIS A 503 12.30 -16.22 11.13
CA HIS A 503 13.37 -17.16 11.38
C HIS A 503 12.98 -18.16 12.48
N GLU A 504 13.88 -19.05 12.89
CA GLU A 504 13.56 -20.16 13.80
C GLU A 504 13.02 -19.69 15.17
N ALA A 505 13.63 -18.64 15.72
CA ALA A 505 13.26 -18.09 17.03
C ALA A 505 12.19 -16.98 17.03
N GLY A 506 11.61 -16.60 15.87
CA GLY A 506 10.64 -15.50 15.80
C GLY A 506 10.71 -14.65 14.53
N ALA A 507 10.32 -13.38 14.66
CA ALA A 507 10.29 -12.42 13.54
C ALA A 507 10.67 -11.01 13.98
N HIS A 508 11.36 -10.29 13.08
CA HIS A 508 11.80 -8.91 13.25
C HIS A 508 11.33 -8.03 12.08
N CYS A 509 11.08 -6.76 12.38
CA CYS A 509 10.79 -5.71 11.42
C CYS A 509 12.02 -4.80 11.31
N ILE A 510 12.44 -4.49 10.08
CA ILE A 510 13.56 -3.60 9.80
C ILE A 510 13.05 -2.48 8.89
N SER A 511 13.25 -1.24 9.31
CA SER A 511 12.91 -0.05 8.51
C SER A 511 14.16 0.76 8.21
N ILE A 512 14.45 0.91 6.91
CA ILE A 512 15.56 1.71 6.37
C ILE A 512 15.21 3.20 6.25
N ARG A 513 13.96 3.55 6.55
CA ARG A 513 13.44 4.92 6.48
C ARG A 513 14.32 5.98 7.15
N PRO A 514 14.87 5.80 8.36
CA PRO A 514 15.56 6.87 9.06
C PRO A 514 16.69 7.51 8.25
N TRP A 515 17.46 6.70 7.54
CA TRP A 515 18.55 7.19 6.69
C TRP A 515 18.10 7.43 5.24
N LEU A 516 17.14 6.64 4.74
CA LEU A 516 16.60 6.83 3.39
C LEU A 516 15.87 8.17 3.22
N ASP A 517 15.11 8.62 4.23
CA ASP A 517 14.42 9.92 4.21
C ASP A 517 15.43 11.08 4.09
N GLU A 518 16.61 10.97 4.73
CA GLU A 518 17.68 11.96 4.62
C GLU A 518 18.36 11.90 3.24
N LEU A 519 18.61 10.70 2.73
CA LEU A 519 19.16 10.51 1.38
C LEU A 519 18.23 11.09 0.30
N THR A 520 16.92 10.89 0.46
CA THR A 520 15.88 11.44 -0.42
C THR A 520 15.86 12.97 -0.34
N ALA A 521 15.93 13.54 0.86
CA ALA A 521 15.98 15.00 1.03
C ALA A 521 17.23 15.63 0.39
N ILE A 522 18.38 14.95 0.42
CA ILE A 522 19.61 15.39 -0.26
C ILE A 522 19.41 15.33 -1.78
N TYR A 523 18.84 14.23 -2.29
CA TYR A 523 18.59 14.02 -3.72
C TYR A 523 17.62 15.07 -4.31
N GLU A 524 16.53 15.37 -3.59
CA GLU A 524 15.52 16.36 -4.00
C GLU A 524 16.00 17.82 -3.86
N SER A 525 17.07 18.07 -3.09
CA SER A 525 17.56 19.44 -2.90
C SER A 525 18.12 20.02 -4.20
N GLU A 526 17.62 21.19 -4.62
CA GLU A 526 18.18 21.98 -5.75
C GLU A 526 19.51 22.66 -5.36
N SER A 527 20.46 21.90 -4.82
CA SER A 527 21.77 22.39 -4.38
C SER A 527 22.85 22.10 -5.43
N ASN A 528 23.90 22.95 -5.46
CA ASN A 528 25.04 22.75 -6.38
C ASN A 528 25.79 21.45 -6.03
N ASN A 529 26.49 20.86 -7.00
CA ASN A 529 27.16 19.57 -6.82
C ASN A 529 28.13 19.55 -5.61
N GLU A 530 28.89 20.63 -5.38
CA GLU A 530 29.77 20.75 -4.20
C GLU A 530 29.00 20.73 -2.87
N GLN A 531 27.83 21.38 -2.83
CA GLN A 531 26.97 21.40 -1.65
C GLN A 531 26.33 20.03 -1.41
N ARG A 532 25.91 19.33 -2.47
CA ARG A 532 25.42 17.95 -2.40
C ARG A 532 26.48 17.01 -1.85
N VAL A 533 27.72 17.11 -2.33
CA VAL A 533 28.84 16.30 -1.80
C VAL A 533 29.09 16.59 -0.33
N ALA A 534 29.05 17.86 0.09
CA ALA A 534 29.20 18.21 1.51
C ALA A 534 28.04 17.68 2.38
N GLN A 535 26.80 17.73 1.88
CA GLN A 535 25.64 17.13 2.56
C GLN A 535 25.74 15.61 2.63
N MET A 536 26.22 14.96 1.57
CA MET A 536 26.42 13.52 1.53
C MET A 536 27.51 13.06 2.51
N ASN A 537 28.63 13.79 2.61
CA ASN A 537 29.66 13.51 3.61
C ASN A 537 29.10 13.66 5.03
N LYS A 538 28.30 14.71 5.27
CA LYS A 538 27.62 14.90 6.57
C LYS A 538 26.66 13.76 6.88
N PHE A 539 25.94 13.24 5.89
CA PHE A 539 25.06 12.08 6.03
C PHE A 539 25.85 10.84 6.45
N PHE A 540 26.95 10.51 5.76
CA PHE A 540 27.79 9.37 6.16
C PHE A 540 28.43 9.55 7.54
N ASP A 541 28.82 10.77 7.91
CA ASP A 541 29.33 11.10 9.25
C ASP A 541 28.27 10.96 10.36
N SER A 542 26.99 11.16 10.02
CA SER A 542 25.87 11.06 10.98
C SER A 542 25.61 9.64 11.47
N LYS A 543 26.03 8.61 10.69
CA LYS A 543 25.89 7.18 11.01
C LYS A 543 24.47 6.81 11.46
N ILE A 544 23.47 7.33 10.77
CA ILE A 544 22.06 6.98 11.00
C ILE A 544 21.90 5.48 10.75
N LYS A 545 21.15 4.80 11.61
CA LYS A 545 20.96 3.35 11.55
C LYS A 545 19.55 3.03 11.09
N SER A 546 19.35 1.83 10.52
CA SER A 546 18.00 1.30 10.38
C SER A 546 17.36 1.10 11.74
N ALA A 547 16.05 1.33 11.79
CA ALA A 547 15.26 1.04 12.97
C ALA A 547 14.85 -0.44 12.93
N VAL A 548 15.21 -1.19 13.98
CA VAL A 548 14.98 -2.63 14.10
C VAL A 548 14.07 -2.89 15.29
N GLY A 549 12.99 -3.65 15.08
CA GLY A 549 12.04 -4.03 16.12
C GLY A 549 11.80 -5.54 16.13
N SER A 550 11.83 -6.15 17.31
CA SER A 550 11.44 -7.55 17.49
C SER A 550 9.92 -7.64 17.58
N VAL A 551 9.29 -8.40 16.67
CA VAL A 551 7.84 -8.46 16.51
C VAL A 551 7.27 -9.63 17.30
N VAL A 552 7.81 -10.82 17.07
CA VAL A 552 7.42 -12.06 17.75
C VAL A 552 8.68 -12.79 18.22
N ASN A 553 8.64 -13.30 19.45
CA ASN A 553 9.65 -14.22 19.96
C ASN A 553 8.98 -15.56 20.28
N THR A 554 9.31 -16.59 19.50
CA THR A 554 8.76 -17.93 19.66
C THR A 554 9.67 -18.86 20.46
N ARG A 555 10.94 -18.47 20.61
CA ARG A 555 11.95 -19.25 21.33
C ARG A 555 12.80 -18.35 22.25
N PRO A 556 12.28 -17.95 23.42
CA PRO A 556 12.97 -17.02 24.30
C PRO A 556 14.23 -17.60 24.96
N THR A 557 14.30 -18.92 25.16
CA THR A 557 15.44 -19.61 25.81
C THR A 557 15.87 -20.85 25.01
N LYS A 558 17.09 -21.37 25.24
CA LYS A 558 17.57 -22.60 24.57
C LYS A 558 16.66 -23.80 24.84
N GLU A 559 16.15 -23.89 26.08
CA GLU A 559 15.26 -24.96 26.56
C GLU A 559 13.82 -24.83 26.07
N SER A 560 13.42 -23.66 25.55
CA SER A 560 12.06 -23.48 25.05
C SER A 560 11.81 -24.32 23.78
N PRO A 561 10.62 -24.94 23.67
CA PRO A 561 10.30 -25.81 22.54
C PRO A 561 10.26 -24.99 21.24
N PRO A 562 10.79 -25.53 20.13
CA PRO A 562 10.83 -24.81 18.86
C PRO A 562 9.41 -24.60 18.31
N ALA A 563 9.12 -23.35 17.95
CA ALA A 563 7.88 -22.96 17.29
C ALA A 563 8.19 -21.95 16.17
N PRO A 564 8.97 -22.34 15.14
CA PRO A 564 9.38 -21.43 14.09
C PRO A 564 8.22 -20.80 13.34
N ILE A 565 8.45 -19.58 12.84
CA ILE A 565 7.51 -18.94 11.92
C ILE A 565 7.66 -19.59 10.55
N ILE A 566 6.57 -20.15 10.03
CA ILE A 566 6.54 -20.85 8.74
C ILE A 566 5.82 -20.04 7.65
N GLY A 567 5.29 -18.86 7.99
CA GLY A 567 4.68 -17.96 7.03
C GLY A 567 4.47 -16.57 7.61
N LEU A 568 4.68 -15.55 6.78
CA LEU A 568 4.43 -14.15 7.11
C LEU A 568 3.79 -13.47 5.89
N SER A 569 2.74 -12.70 6.12
CA SER A 569 2.08 -11.94 5.04
C SER A 569 1.59 -10.59 5.54
N VAL A 570 1.83 -9.55 4.73
CA VAL A 570 1.35 -8.19 4.96
C VAL A 570 0.11 -7.97 4.11
N VAL A 571 -1.03 -7.81 4.77
CA VAL A 571 -2.34 -7.63 4.16
C VAL A 571 -2.66 -6.15 4.05
N THR A 572 -3.01 -5.72 2.85
CA THR A 572 -3.35 -4.34 2.52
C THR A 572 -4.66 -4.33 1.76
N ASP A 573 -5.77 -4.37 2.50
CA ASP A 573 -7.11 -4.37 1.91
C ASP A 573 -7.98 -3.31 2.59
N ALA A 574 -8.88 -2.70 1.83
CA ALA A 574 -9.78 -1.67 2.35
C ALA A 574 -10.71 -2.19 3.46
N TYR A 575 -10.98 -3.50 3.50
CA TYR A 575 -11.80 -4.13 4.53
C TYR A 575 -10.98 -4.75 5.65
N LEU A 576 -9.77 -5.26 5.39
CA LEU A 576 -8.94 -5.94 6.41
C LEU A 576 -7.92 -5.03 7.08
N ASP A 577 -7.93 -3.75 6.71
CA ASP A 577 -6.96 -2.74 7.12
C ASP A 577 -5.51 -3.16 6.75
N TYR A 578 -4.55 -2.33 7.13
CA TYR A 578 -3.13 -2.65 6.97
C TYR A 578 -2.73 -3.56 8.14
N SER A 579 -2.50 -4.84 7.88
CA SER A 579 -2.33 -5.86 8.94
C SER A 579 -1.18 -6.81 8.63
N LEU A 580 -0.48 -7.24 9.68
CA LEU A 580 0.58 -8.25 9.63
C LEU A 580 0.04 -9.58 10.16
N LEU A 581 0.19 -10.65 9.38
CA LEU A 581 -0.15 -12.02 9.78
C LEU A 581 1.12 -12.88 9.83
N LEU A 582 1.31 -13.61 10.93
CA LEU A 582 2.38 -14.60 11.08
C LEU A 582 1.78 -15.96 11.46
N LEU A 583 2.34 -17.04 10.92
CA LEU A 583 1.94 -18.40 11.20
C LEU A 583 3.12 -19.19 11.78
N THR A 584 2.93 -19.79 12.94
CA THR A 584 3.92 -20.68 13.58
C THR A 584 3.81 -22.12 13.06
N SER A 585 4.84 -22.94 13.26
CA SER A 585 4.83 -24.38 12.91
C SER A 585 3.80 -25.19 13.68
N SER A 586 3.40 -24.74 14.87
CA SER A 586 2.27 -25.27 15.66
C SER A 586 0.90 -24.80 15.13
N LEU A 587 0.86 -24.18 13.95
CA LEU A 587 -0.31 -23.56 13.32
C LEU A 587 -0.99 -22.45 14.12
N GLN A 588 -0.34 -21.89 15.14
CA GLN A 588 -0.86 -20.70 15.81
C GLN A 588 -0.66 -19.48 14.90
N LEU A 589 -1.75 -18.77 14.61
CA LEU A 589 -1.73 -17.51 13.89
C LEU A 589 -1.57 -16.34 14.84
N ILE A 590 -0.76 -15.36 14.45
CA ILE A 590 -0.54 -14.10 15.14
C ILE A 590 -0.91 -12.98 14.18
N GLY A 591 -1.89 -12.16 14.56
CA GLY A 591 -2.36 -11.03 13.76
C GLY A 591 -2.12 -9.71 14.46
N MET A 592 -1.54 -8.72 13.76
CA MET A 592 -1.29 -7.38 14.29
C MET A 592 -1.80 -6.33 13.31
N GLU A 593 -2.51 -5.32 13.80
CA GLU A 593 -2.89 -4.16 12.99
C GLU A 593 -1.69 -3.22 12.89
N LEU A 594 -1.29 -2.89 11.66
CA LEU A 594 -0.26 -1.92 11.37
C LEU A 594 -0.90 -0.56 11.13
N THR A 595 -0.24 0.51 11.56
CA THR A 595 -0.75 1.86 11.34
C THR A 595 -0.21 2.43 10.04
N PRO A 596 -1.08 2.88 9.11
CA PRO A 596 -0.62 3.57 7.92
C PRO A 596 0.03 4.90 8.29
N ARG A 597 1.14 5.22 7.63
CA ARG A 597 1.93 6.42 7.88
C ARG A 597 1.17 7.65 7.38
N PRO A 598 1.22 8.78 8.12
CA PRO A 598 0.67 10.03 7.60
C PRO A 598 1.40 10.40 6.32
N ARG A 599 0.65 10.63 5.22
CA ARG A 599 1.22 11.12 3.97
C ARG A 599 1.96 12.42 4.28
N LYS A 600 3.28 12.46 4.03
CA LYS A 600 4.01 13.72 3.95
C LYS A 600 3.24 14.56 2.92
N SER A 601 2.67 15.68 3.35
CA SER A 601 2.10 16.63 2.40
C SER A 601 3.26 17.13 1.56
N GLY A 602 3.49 16.50 0.40
CA GLY A 602 4.47 16.98 -0.55
C GLY A 602 4.20 18.45 -0.82
N THR A 603 5.24 19.26 -0.81
CA THR A 603 5.23 20.65 -1.27
C THR A 603 4.95 20.77 -2.78
N SER A 604 4.48 19.70 -3.42
CA SER A 604 4.08 19.61 -4.82
C SER A 604 2.68 19.01 -4.94
N GLY A 605 1.65 19.77 -4.56
CA GLY A 605 0.27 19.33 -4.76
C GLY A 605 -0.71 20.15 -3.97
N THR A 606 -1.36 21.09 -4.66
CA THR A 606 -2.54 21.80 -4.20
C THR A 606 -3.64 20.79 -3.85
N THR A 607 -3.65 20.27 -2.62
CA THR A 607 -4.88 19.70 -2.07
C THR A 607 -5.86 20.84 -1.82
N PRO A 608 -7.10 20.77 -2.34
CA PRO A 608 -8.07 21.81 -2.14
C PRO A 608 -8.42 21.87 -0.66
N SER A 609 -7.98 22.92 0.00
CA SER A 609 -8.65 23.45 1.19
C SER A 609 -10.16 23.51 0.87
N PRO A 610 -11.07 23.17 1.79
CA PRO A 610 -12.50 23.23 1.53
C PRO A 610 -12.86 24.64 1.05
N ALA A 611 -13.16 24.75 -0.25
CA ALA A 611 -13.62 25.90 -0.99
C ALA A 611 -13.16 27.27 -0.43
N THR A 612 -11.89 27.61 -0.60
CA THR A 612 -11.51 29.03 -0.61
C THR A 612 -12.07 29.64 -1.90
N LEU A 613 -13.08 30.48 -1.75
CA LEU A 613 -13.71 31.29 -2.80
C LEU A 613 -12.67 31.85 -3.79
N PRO A 614 -12.88 31.72 -5.12
CA PRO A 614 -12.00 32.31 -6.12
C PRO A 614 -12.25 33.82 -6.17
N GLY A 615 -11.43 34.57 -5.42
CA GLY A 615 -11.56 36.02 -5.38
C GLY A 615 -10.59 36.71 -4.41
N SER A 616 -9.35 36.24 -4.28
CA SER A 616 -8.32 37.01 -3.58
C SER A 616 -7.39 37.65 -4.60
N LEU A 617 -7.63 38.95 -4.82
CA LEU A 617 -6.73 39.83 -5.56
C LEU A 617 -5.36 39.79 -4.91
N THR A 618 -4.38 39.27 -5.64
CA THR A 618 -2.97 39.41 -5.32
C THR A 618 -2.59 40.89 -5.39
N THR A 619 -2.55 41.57 -4.24
CA THR A 619 -1.66 42.72 -4.05
C THR A 619 -0.55 42.31 -3.10
N SER A 620 0.56 41.88 -3.68
CA SER A 620 1.83 41.71 -3.01
C SER A 620 2.39 43.08 -2.60
N LYS A 621 2.26 43.42 -1.31
CA LYS A 621 3.29 44.14 -0.57
C LYS A 621 3.32 43.54 0.84
N GLY A 622 4.45 42.91 1.16
CA GLY A 622 4.72 42.34 2.47
C GLY A 622 4.55 43.40 3.56
N GLY A 623 3.50 43.24 4.35
CA GLY A 623 3.39 43.81 5.68
C GLY A 623 3.48 42.66 6.67
N ASP A 624 4.18 42.88 7.77
CA ASP A 624 4.44 41.98 8.91
C ASP A 624 3.17 41.52 9.68
N ASN A 625 2.00 41.57 9.03
CA ASN A 625 0.67 41.38 9.59
C ASN A 625 -0.02 40.09 9.11
N SER A 626 0.70 39.18 8.46
CA SER A 626 0.16 37.83 8.22
C SER A 626 0.06 37.09 9.55
N TYR A 627 -1.09 36.49 9.84
CA TYR A 627 -1.29 35.70 11.05
C TYR A 627 -0.27 34.56 11.09
N LYS A 628 0.72 34.66 11.98
CA LYS A 628 1.75 33.62 12.18
C LYS A 628 1.27 32.66 13.26
N VAL A 629 1.16 31.38 12.94
CA VAL A 629 0.76 30.33 13.91
C VAL A 629 1.85 30.19 14.98
N SER A 630 1.46 30.12 16.26
CA SER A 630 2.40 30.01 17.39
C SER A 630 2.73 28.58 17.78
N LEU A 631 2.10 27.59 17.16
CA LEU A 631 2.43 26.17 17.35
C LEU A 631 3.79 25.88 16.73
N THR A 632 4.71 25.31 17.51
CA THR A 632 6.02 24.86 17.04
C THR A 632 5.87 23.73 16.01
N GLU A 633 6.72 23.75 14.98
CA GLU A 633 6.97 22.64 14.07
C GLU A 633 8.03 21.70 14.67
N PRO A 634 7.92 20.37 14.49
CA PRO A 634 6.96 19.67 13.62
C PRO A 634 5.54 19.54 14.22
N LEU A 635 4.56 19.26 13.34
CA LEU A 635 3.20 18.91 13.73
C LEU A 635 3.22 17.70 14.69
N PHE A 636 2.29 17.68 15.65
CA PHE A 636 2.20 16.60 16.63
C PHE A 636 2.01 15.25 15.93
N ASP A 637 3.03 14.41 16.00
CA ASP A 637 2.96 13.03 15.55
C ASP A 637 2.33 12.19 16.66
N LYS A 638 1.21 11.52 16.34
CA LYS A 638 0.49 10.66 17.28
C LYS A 638 1.30 9.44 17.71
N GLN A 639 2.43 9.17 17.06
CA GLN A 639 3.13 7.88 17.15
C GLN A 639 4.57 7.95 17.67
N GLY A 640 5.17 9.13 17.79
CA GLY A 640 6.54 9.28 18.26
C GLY A 640 6.69 8.80 19.72
N GLY A 641 7.14 7.56 19.91
CA GLY A 641 7.48 6.97 21.21
C GLY A 641 6.41 6.11 21.89
N LEU A 642 5.24 5.86 21.28
CA LEU A 642 4.21 4.98 21.86
C LEU A 642 4.10 3.61 21.17
N MET A 643 4.56 3.53 19.93
CA MET A 643 4.59 2.32 19.13
C MET A 643 5.95 2.26 18.44
N ALA A 644 6.50 1.05 18.33
CA ALA A 644 7.62 0.82 17.43
C ALA A 644 7.10 0.83 15.98
N LEU A 645 7.96 1.19 15.03
CA LEU A 645 7.86 0.89 13.59
C LEU A 645 6.43 0.56 13.06
N ASN A 646 5.77 1.50 12.38
CA ASN A 646 4.46 1.30 11.75
C ASN A 646 3.35 0.78 12.71
N GLY A 647 3.39 1.12 14.00
CA GLY A 647 2.35 0.73 14.97
C GLY A 647 2.57 -0.63 15.65
N LEU A 648 3.75 -1.22 15.48
CA LEU A 648 4.15 -2.46 16.13
C LEU A 648 4.37 -2.27 17.64
N PRO A 649 4.23 -3.35 18.44
CA PRO A 649 4.46 -3.28 19.86
C PRO A 649 5.94 -2.97 20.16
N LEU A 650 6.17 -2.14 21.18
CA LEU A 650 7.52 -1.82 21.69
C LEU A 650 8.26 -3.05 22.22
N GLN A 651 7.50 -4.04 22.70
CA GLN A 651 8.03 -5.32 23.16
C GLN A 651 7.56 -6.46 22.26
N PRO A 652 8.43 -7.46 22.01
CA PRO A 652 8.05 -8.61 21.21
C PRO A 652 6.94 -9.40 21.90
N GLN A 653 5.98 -9.86 21.11
CA GLN A 653 4.98 -10.80 21.58
C GLN A 653 5.62 -12.17 21.77
N VAL A 654 5.63 -12.67 23.00
CA VAL A 654 6.15 -14.02 23.31
C VAL A 654 5.05 -15.04 23.03
N VAL A 655 5.30 -15.96 22.10
CA VAL A 655 4.34 -17.00 21.71
C VAL A 655 4.94 -18.36 21.96
N LEU A 656 4.24 -19.19 22.74
CA LEU A 656 4.64 -20.55 23.06
C LEU A 656 3.66 -21.55 22.44
N PRO A 657 4.12 -22.77 22.08
CA PRO A 657 3.25 -23.84 21.62
C PRO A 657 2.06 -24.10 22.54
N PRO A 658 0.91 -24.53 21.98
CA PRO A 658 -0.27 -24.86 22.76
C PRO A 658 0.05 -26.01 23.74
N GLY A 659 -0.44 -25.91 24.98
CA GLY A 659 -0.19 -26.88 26.06
C GLY A 659 1.02 -26.58 26.95
N VAL A 660 1.99 -25.78 26.48
CA VAL A 660 3.19 -25.40 27.26
C VAL A 660 2.88 -24.25 28.23
N GLY A 661 2.01 -23.30 27.83
CA GLY A 661 1.63 -22.16 28.67
C GLY A 661 0.89 -22.53 29.96
N SER A 662 0.33 -23.74 30.05
CA SER A 662 -0.29 -24.29 31.27
C SER A 662 0.65 -25.14 32.13
N ALA A 663 1.84 -25.46 31.63
CA ALA A 663 2.84 -26.18 32.40
C ALA A 663 3.38 -25.27 33.52
N LYS A 664 3.63 -25.84 34.71
CA LYS A 664 4.24 -25.08 35.82
C LYS A 664 5.55 -24.48 35.32
N ILE A 665 5.63 -23.14 35.29
CA ILE A 665 6.85 -22.41 34.94
C ILE A 665 7.98 -22.96 35.82
N VAL A 666 8.92 -23.66 35.20
CA VAL A 666 10.10 -24.15 35.90
C VAL A 666 10.97 -22.94 36.18
N VAL A 667 11.27 -22.70 37.45
CA VAL A 667 12.12 -21.59 37.89
C VAL A 667 13.57 -21.97 37.61
N THR A 668 14.02 -21.71 36.38
CA THR A 668 15.43 -21.79 35.97
C THR A 668 16.06 -20.39 36.02
N GLU A 669 17.39 -20.32 36.13
CA GLU A 669 18.12 -19.05 36.11
C GLU A 669 17.88 -18.27 34.81
N GLU A 670 17.82 -18.97 33.68
CA GLU A 670 17.53 -18.39 32.37
C GLU A 670 16.13 -17.79 32.29
N ASN A 671 15.11 -18.50 32.78
CA ASN A 671 13.73 -18.00 32.80
C ASN A 671 13.58 -16.76 33.69
N LEU A 672 14.31 -16.71 34.83
CA LEU A 672 14.31 -15.54 35.71
C LEU A 672 15.02 -14.33 35.07
N LYS A 673 16.14 -14.55 34.38
CA LYS A 673 16.83 -13.50 33.62
C LYS A 673 15.95 -12.94 32.51
N PHE A 674 15.31 -13.82 31.75
CA PHE A 674 14.35 -13.45 30.71
C PHE A 674 13.17 -12.64 31.27
N LEU A 675 12.56 -13.11 32.37
CA LEU A 675 11.49 -12.38 33.05
C LEU A 675 11.97 -10.99 33.52
N GLY A 676 13.18 -10.90 34.07
CA GLY A 676 13.80 -9.64 34.45
C GLY A 676 13.93 -8.66 33.27
N GLN A 677 14.40 -9.14 32.13
CA GLN A 677 14.50 -8.36 30.89
C GLN A 677 13.14 -7.90 30.38
N MET A 678 12.14 -8.79 30.37
CA MET A 678 10.78 -8.45 29.97
C MET A 678 10.17 -7.37 30.88
N VAL A 679 10.30 -7.53 32.21
CA VAL A 679 9.82 -6.54 33.18
C VAL A 679 10.56 -5.21 33.03
N GLN A 680 11.86 -5.24 32.75
CA GLN A 680 12.63 -4.03 32.47
C GLN A 680 12.10 -3.31 31.23
N GLY A 681 11.89 -4.03 30.12
CA GLY A 681 11.34 -3.43 28.92
C GLY A 681 9.91 -2.90 29.13
N VAL A 682 9.05 -3.56 29.93
CA VAL A 682 7.70 -3.04 30.26
C VAL A 682 7.83 -1.72 31.00
N ARG A 683 8.79 -1.61 31.93
CA ARG A 683 9.06 -0.35 32.66
C ARG A 683 9.58 0.75 31.74
N GLU A 684 10.41 0.40 30.76
CA GLU A 684 10.92 1.34 29.75
C GLU A 684 9.78 1.82 28.85
N SER A 685 8.96 0.92 28.30
CA SER A 685 7.77 1.28 27.52
C SER A 685 6.79 2.13 28.34
N LEU A 686 6.57 1.80 29.62
CA LEU A 686 5.72 2.62 30.50
C LEU A 686 6.28 4.04 30.67
N ARG A 687 7.60 4.18 30.78
CA ARG A 687 8.27 5.48 30.86
C ARG A 687 8.08 6.28 29.58
N GLU A 688 8.21 5.64 28.42
CA GLU A 688 7.95 6.27 27.12
C GLU A 688 6.50 6.73 27.00
N VAL A 689 5.54 5.91 27.45
CA VAL A 689 4.13 6.29 27.52
C VAL A 689 3.92 7.54 28.36
N PHE A 690 4.53 7.62 29.55
CA PHE A 690 4.44 8.82 30.38
C PHE A 690 5.04 10.04 29.68
N THR A 691 6.19 9.90 29.02
CA THR A 691 6.78 11.02 28.27
C THR A 691 5.91 11.48 27.11
N ALA A 692 5.26 10.56 26.40
CA ALA A 692 4.33 10.90 25.34
C ALA A 692 3.06 11.58 25.88
N CYS A 693 2.55 11.15 27.04
CA CYS A 693 1.45 11.83 27.74
C CYS A 693 1.83 13.27 28.11
N ASP A 694 3.03 13.49 28.67
CA ASP A 694 3.52 14.83 29.03
C ASP A 694 3.63 15.73 27.78
N LEU A 695 4.18 15.21 26.68
CA LEU A 695 4.27 15.94 25.41
C LEU A 695 2.88 16.26 24.83
N ALA A 696 1.94 15.33 24.90
CA ALA A 696 0.56 15.54 24.45
C ALA A 696 -0.14 16.62 25.30
N GLN A 697 0.07 16.61 26.61
CA GLN A 697 -0.46 17.62 27.51
C GLN A 697 0.13 19.01 27.23
N LEU A 698 1.45 19.10 27.04
CA LEU A 698 2.11 20.35 26.65
C LEU A 698 1.56 20.88 25.31
N ARG A 699 1.31 19.99 24.35
CA ARG A 699 0.73 20.36 23.06
C ARG A 699 -0.71 20.84 23.20
N LEU A 700 -1.52 20.18 24.03
CA LEU A 700 -2.91 20.58 24.29
C LEU A 700 -2.97 22.00 24.85
N VAL A 701 -2.11 22.31 25.83
CA VAL A 701 -2.01 23.66 26.41
C VAL A 701 -1.60 24.68 25.34
N ALA A 702 -0.63 24.35 24.48
CA ALA A 702 -0.24 25.23 23.38
C ALA A 702 -1.37 25.45 22.36
N GLN A 703 -2.18 24.42 22.08
CA GLN A 703 -3.35 24.51 21.21
C GLN A 703 -4.47 25.34 21.83
N GLU A 704 -4.73 25.22 23.12
CA GLU A 704 -5.70 26.04 23.85
C GLU A 704 -5.31 27.52 23.82
N ALA A 705 -4.02 27.83 24.06
CA ALA A 705 -3.49 29.18 23.97
C ALA A 705 -3.62 29.75 22.55
N GLU A 706 -3.30 28.95 21.53
CA GLU A 706 -3.44 29.38 20.14
C GLU A 706 -4.90 29.58 19.74
N TYR A 707 -5.81 28.72 20.21
CA TYR A 707 -7.25 28.85 20.00
C TYR A 707 -7.79 30.14 20.61
N ALA A 708 -7.40 30.48 21.85
CA ALA A 708 -7.76 31.73 22.49
C ALA A 708 -7.25 32.94 21.67
N ARG A 709 -6.02 32.86 21.14
CA ARG A 709 -5.46 33.90 20.27
C ARG A 709 -6.24 34.02 18.95
N GLN A 710 -6.66 32.90 18.35
CA GLN A 710 -7.50 32.91 17.14
C GLN A 710 -8.84 33.58 17.42
N GLN A 711 -9.49 33.25 18.53
CA GLN A 711 -10.73 33.90 18.94
C GLN A 711 -10.56 35.41 19.12
N ASP A 712 -9.50 35.86 19.79
CA ASP A 712 -9.21 37.29 19.98
C ASP A 712 -8.97 38.01 18.64
N VAL A 713 -8.21 37.40 17.71
CA VAL A 713 -7.98 37.96 16.38
C VAL A 713 -9.29 38.03 15.60
N VAL A 714 -10.11 36.98 15.61
CA VAL A 714 -11.44 36.98 14.96
C VAL A 714 -12.34 38.06 15.57
N GLN A 715 -12.35 38.20 16.89
CA GLN A 715 -13.13 39.21 17.59
C GLN A 715 -12.67 40.63 17.24
N LYS A 716 -11.36 40.89 17.22
CA LYS A 716 -10.77 42.17 16.80
C LYS A 716 -11.11 42.50 15.35
N THR A 717 -10.99 41.52 14.45
CA THR A 717 -11.36 41.70 13.03
C THR A 717 -12.87 41.97 12.90
N HIS A 718 -13.70 41.25 13.64
CA HIS A 718 -15.15 41.50 13.67
C HIS A 718 -15.50 42.90 14.18
N GLN A 719 -14.87 43.36 15.27
CA GLN A 719 -15.03 44.73 15.80
C GLN A 719 -14.54 45.78 14.80
N HIS A 720 -13.45 45.52 14.09
CA HIS A 720 -12.94 46.43 13.07
C HIS A 720 -13.90 46.55 11.87
N ILE A 721 -14.44 45.43 11.40
CA ILE A 721 -15.41 45.38 10.31
C ILE A 721 -16.72 46.07 10.71
N THR A 722 -17.29 45.73 11.86
CA THR A 722 -18.59 46.29 12.29
C THR A 722 -18.48 47.73 12.75
N GLY A 723 -17.47 48.07 13.54
CA GLY A 723 -17.29 49.40 14.10
C GLY A 723 -16.67 50.37 13.10
N THR A 724 -15.42 50.14 12.72
CA THR A 724 -14.64 51.13 11.96
C THR A 724 -15.04 51.17 10.50
N LEU A 725 -15.18 50.00 9.86
CA LEU A 725 -15.57 49.92 8.46
C LEU A 725 -17.07 50.18 8.30
N GLY A 726 -17.92 49.60 9.16
CA GLY A 726 -19.36 49.86 9.19
C GLY A 726 -19.70 51.35 9.34
N ALA A 727 -19.05 52.06 10.28
CA ALA A 727 -19.27 53.51 10.44
C ALA A 727 -18.76 54.33 9.24
N LYS A 728 -17.68 53.91 8.58
CA LYS A 728 -17.21 54.55 7.34
C LYS A 728 -18.20 54.33 6.20
N VAL A 729 -18.72 53.12 6.05
CA VAL A 729 -19.75 52.78 5.05
C VAL A 729 -21.01 53.59 5.31
N GLN A 730 -21.51 53.65 6.55
CA GLN A 730 -22.71 54.43 6.88
C GLN A 730 -22.50 55.92 6.60
N LYS A 731 -21.35 56.51 6.98
CA LYS A 731 -21.02 57.91 6.65
C LYS A 731 -20.98 58.16 5.15
N GLN A 732 -20.52 57.19 4.35
CA GLN A 732 -20.53 57.30 2.89
C GLN A 732 -21.94 57.23 2.33
N VAL A 733 -22.80 56.36 2.87
CA VAL A 733 -24.22 56.27 2.53
C VAL A 733 -24.94 57.59 2.85
N ASP A 734 -24.79 58.10 4.07
CA ASP A 734 -25.41 59.37 4.50
C ASP A 734 -24.94 60.55 3.63
N ARG A 735 -23.65 60.57 3.26
CA ARG A 735 -23.08 61.57 2.36
C ARG A 735 -23.68 61.47 0.95
N LEU A 736 -23.87 60.26 0.45
CA LEU A 736 -24.51 60.00 -0.86
C LEU A 736 -25.96 60.50 -0.85
N ASP A 737 -26.73 60.17 0.18
CA ASP A 737 -28.13 60.61 0.32
C ASP A 737 -28.23 62.14 0.39
N ALA A 738 -27.34 62.80 1.15
CA ALA A 738 -27.28 64.26 1.22
C ALA A 738 -26.90 64.89 -0.14
N GLN A 739 -26.00 64.25 -0.90
CA GLN A 739 -25.64 64.70 -2.24
C GLN A 739 -26.79 64.54 -3.24
N ILE A 740 -27.53 63.43 -3.18
CA ILE A 740 -28.72 63.19 -4.00
C ILE A 740 -29.79 64.25 -3.69
N ALA A 741 -30.08 64.52 -2.42
CA ALA A 741 -31.04 65.54 -2.01
C ALA A 741 -30.62 66.95 -2.44
N ARG A 742 -29.33 67.26 -2.37
CA ARG A 742 -28.78 68.54 -2.85
C ARG A 742 -28.88 68.66 -4.36
N GLN A 743 -28.60 67.59 -5.10
CA GLN A 743 -28.73 67.56 -6.55
C GLN A 743 -30.18 67.78 -6.97
N SER A 744 -31.15 67.12 -6.33
CA SER A 744 -32.57 67.33 -6.63
C SER A 744 -33.02 68.76 -6.32
N ALA A 745 -32.53 69.37 -5.23
CA ALA A 745 -32.84 70.75 -4.90
C ALA A 745 -32.20 71.75 -5.88
N LEU A 746 -30.97 71.50 -6.32
CA LEU A 746 -30.30 72.30 -7.35
C LEU A 746 -31.00 72.17 -8.71
N MET A 747 -31.43 70.97 -9.09
CA MET A 747 -32.21 70.72 -10.30
C MET A 747 -33.54 71.50 -10.25
N ALA A 748 -34.29 71.40 -9.15
CA ALA A 748 -35.54 72.17 -8.99
C ALA A 748 -35.31 73.70 -9.04
N ARG A 749 -34.19 74.19 -8.51
CA ARG A 749 -33.83 75.61 -8.58
C ARG A 749 -33.40 76.01 -9.99
N ALA A 750 -32.66 75.16 -10.70
CA ALA A 750 -32.29 75.38 -12.09
C ALA A 750 -33.55 75.46 -12.96
N ASP A 751 -34.48 74.52 -12.79
CA ASP A 751 -35.78 74.51 -13.48
C ASP A 751 -36.58 75.78 -13.17
N GLY A 752 -36.65 76.20 -11.89
CA GLY A 752 -37.33 77.43 -11.50
C GLY A 752 -36.68 78.71 -12.04
N LEU A 753 -35.35 78.75 -12.18
CA LEU A 753 -34.65 79.86 -12.83
C LEU A 753 -34.88 79.84 -14.34
N LEU A 754 -34.84 78.66 -14.97
CA LEU A 754 -35.11 78.47 -16.38
C LEU A 754 -36.53 78.92 -16.72
N GLN A 755 -37.51 78.57 -15.87
CA GLN A 755 -38.88 79.05 -15.95
C GLN A 755 -38.99 80.58 -15.80
N LYS A 756 -38.30 81.19 -14.83
CA LYS A 756 -38.28 82.66 -14.68
C LYS A 756 -37.60 83.38 -15.86
N VAL A 757 -36.51 82.82 -16.39
CA VAL A 757 -35.83 83.34 -17.59
C VAL A 757 -36.74 83.20 -18.82
N MET A 758 -37.53 82.12 -18.91
CA MET A 758 -38.58 81.97 -19.92
C MET A 758 -39.70 83.01 -19.74
N GLU A 759 -40.11 83.32 -18.50
CA GLU A 759 -41.17 84.30 -18.19
C GLU A 759 -40.73 85.77 -18.38
N THR A 760 -39.43 86.07 -18.34
CA THR A 760 -38.90 87.45 -18.41
C THR A 760 -38.51 87.88 -19.84
N ARG A 761 -38.50 86.98 -20.82
CA ARG A 761 -38.24 87.33 -22.22
C ARG A 761 -39.51 87.77 -22.95
N GLU A 762 -39.36 88.84 -23.72
CA GLU A 762 -40.39 89.51 -24.53
C GLU A 762 -41.11 88.59 -25.56
N PRO A 763 -42.32 88.95 -26.03
CA PRO A 763 -43.37 88.03 -26.46
C PRO A 763 -43.31 87.59 -27.94
N ALA A 764 -42.11 87.38 -28.51
CA ALA A 764 -41.96 86.89 -29.88
C ALA A 764 -41.39 85.47 -29.92
N LEU A 765 -42.28 84.48 -29.95
CA LEU A 765 -41.97 83.05 -30.02
C LEU A 765 -41.03 82.72 -31.20
N SER A 766 -39.84 82.23 -30.88
CA SER A 766 -38.84 81.70 -31.81
C SER A 766 -39.37 80.47 -32.58
N PRO A 767 -38.94 80.20 -33.82
CA PRO A 767 -39.30 78.97 -34.53
C PRO A 767 -38.95 77.70 -33.74
N ALA A 768 -37.82 77.68 -33.02
CA ALA A 768 -37.45 76.58 -32.13
C ALA A 768 -38.37 76.46 -30.91
N GLU A 769 -38.92 77.57 -30.41
CA GLU A 769 -39.91 77.58 -29.33
C GLU A 769 -41.28 77.12 -29.82
N LYS A 770 -41.65 77.39 -31.08
CA LYS A 770 -42.88 76.84 -31.68
C LYS A 770 -42.79 75.32 -31.87
N GLU A 771 -41.62 74.82 -32.27
CA GLU A 771 -41.34 73.38 -32.37
C GLU A 771 -41.31 72.73 -30.99
N TRP A 772 -40.60 73.32 -30.02
CA TRP A 772 -40.58 72.89 -28.64
C TRP A 772 -41.97 72.93 -27.99
N MET A 773 -42.78 73.97 -28.21
CA MET A 773 -44.17 74.01 -27.72
C MET A 773 -45.08 73.02 -28.43
N SER A 774 -44.84 72.72 -29.71
CA SER A 774 -45.49 71.61 -30.41
C SER A 774 -45.14 70.29 -29.73
N ASP A 775 -43.87 70.09 -29.41
CA ASP A 775 -43.39 68.87 -28.77
C ASP A 775 -43.80 68.79 -27.31
N VAL A 776 -43.88 69.91 -26.58
CA VAL A 776 -44.47 70.01 -25.25
C VAL A 776 -45.97 69.75 -25.31
N LYS A 777 -46.71 70.20 -26.34
CA LYS A 777 -48.13 69.85 -26.52
C LYS A 777 -48.34 68.38 -26.90
N LYS A 778 -47.45 67.80 -27.71
CA LYS A 778 -47.44 66.35 -27.99
C LYS A 778 -47.15 65.59 -26.69
N MET A 779 -46.14 66.02 -25.94
CA MET A 779 -45.77 65.44 -24.65
C MET A 779 -46.88 65.67 -23.62
N GLU A 780 -47.61 66.78 -23.63
CA GLU A 780 -48.73 67.09 -22.73
C GLU A 780 -49.94 66.22 -23.08
N LYS A 781 -50.20 65.94 -24.36
CA LYS A 781 -51.20 64.94 -24.75
C LYS A 781 -50.80 63.54 -24.29
N VAL A 782 -49.53 63.18 -24.43
CA VAL A 782 -48.99 61.91 -23.91
C VAL A 782 -49.05 61.87 -22.38
N VAL A 783 -48.74 62.96 -21.69
CA VAL A 783 -48.78 63.11 -20.23
C VAL A 783 -50.21 63.14 -19.72
N LYS A 784 -51.17 63.75 -20.43
CA LYS A 784 -52.61 63.69 -20.09
C LYS A 784 -53.18 62.29 -20.30
N ALA A 785 -52.83 61.61 -21.39
CA ALA A 785 -53.17 60.19 -21.58
C ALA A 785 -52.51 59.30 -20.51
N LEU A 786 -51.27 59.61 -20.11
CA LEU A 786 -50.58 58.95 -19.00
C LEU A 786 -51.13 59.37 -17.64
N ASP A 787 -51.72 60.56 -17.47
CA ASP A 787 -52.32 61.04 -16.23
C ASP A 787 -53.72 60.46 -16.03
N GLU A 788 -54.48 60.27 -17.11
CA GLU A 788 -55.70 59.45 -17.10
C GLU A 788 -55.35 58.00 -16.73
N ARG A 789 -54.26 57.47 -17.29
CA ARG A 789 -53.72 56.16 -16.91
C ARG A 789 -53.17 56.16 -15.48
N ARG A 790 -52.56 57.25 -15.00
CA ARG A 790 -52.04 57.43 -13.62
C ARG A 790 -53.18 57.57 -12.63
N HIS A 791 -54.30 58.18 -13.01
CA HIS A 791 -55.51 58.24 -12.19
C HIS A 791 -56.22 56.88 -12.18
N GLN A 792 -56.26 56.14 -13.29
CA GLN A 792 -56.72 54.75 -13.30
C GLN A 792 -55.82 53.85 -12.45
N VAL A 793 -54.50 53.96 -12.57
CA VAL A 793 -53.54 53.20 -11.77
C VAL A 793 -53.56 53.67 -10.31
N GLY A 794 -53.76 54.95 -10.05
CA GLY A 794 -53.85 55.54 -8.71
C GLY A 794 -55.13 55.14 -7.98
N THR A 795 -56.27 55.09 -8.69
CA THR A 795 -57.53 54.53 -8.16
C THR A 795 -57.42 53.02 -7.97
N GLN A 796 -56.80 52.29 -8.91
CA GLN A 796 -56.49 50.87 -8.71
C GLN A 796 -55.53 50.64 -7.53
N TYR A 797 -54.55 51.52 -7.31
CA TYR A 797 -53.62 51.49 -6.20
C TYR A 797 -54.31 51.79 -4.87
N GLU A 798 -55.17 52.80 -4.81
CA GLU A 798 -56.03 53.08 -3.64
C GLU A 798 -56.94 51.89 -3.30
N VAL A 799 -57.56 51.28 -4.32
CA VAL A 799 -58.39 50.07 -4.17
C VAL A 799 -57.54 48.88 -3.70
N LEU A 800 -56.36 48.66 -4.28
CA LEU A 800 -55.41 47.62 -3.88
C LEU A 800 -54.85 47.85 -2.48
N LYS A 801 -54.59 49.10 -2.10
CA LYS A 801 -54.09 49.49 -0.77
C LYS A 801 -55.17 49.25 0.28
N ARG A 802 -56.43 49.58 -0.01
CA ARG A 802 -57.58 49.22 0.84
C ARG A 802 -57.77 47.71 0.93
N ARG A 803 -57.70 47.00 -0.20
CA ARG A 803 -57.81 45.54 -0.25
C ARG A 803 -56.65 44.84 0.48
N LEU A 804 -55.44 45.40 0.45
CA LEU A 804 -54.29 44.95 1.24
C LEU A 804 -54.45 45.25 2.72
N ALA A 805 -54.98 46.41 3.09
CA ALA A 805 -55.29 46.73 4.49
C ALA A 805 -56.40 45.82 5.04
N GLU A 806 -57.39 45.49 4.20
CA GLU A 806 -58.49 44.58 4.50
C GLU A 806 -58.01 43.13 4.57
N MET A 807 -57.18 42.67 3.63
CA MET A 807 -56.51 41.37 3.72
C MET A 807 -55.59 41.28 4.93
N LYS A 808 -54.85 42.34 5.28
CA LYS A 808 -54.03 42.37 6.51
C LYS A 808 -54.91 42.29 7.77
N ARG A 809 -56.08 42.93 7.79
CA ARG A 809 -57.06 42.81 8.89
C ARG A 809 -57.70 41.42 8.95
N GLN A 810 -58.02 40.81 7.81
CA GLN A 810 -58.56 39.45 7.72
C GLN A 810 -57.52 38.40 8.13
N LEU A 811 -56.26 38.59 7.74
CA LEU A 811 -55.13 37.74 8.14
C LEU A 811 -54.82 37.88 9.64
N ALA A 812 -54.93 39.09 10.20
CA ALA A 812 -54.76 39.35 11.63
C ALA A 812 -55.93 38.82 12.50
N SER A 813 -57.13 38.66 11.93
CA SER A 813 -58.32 38.12 12.61
C SER A 813 -58.53 36.61 12.41
N GLY A 814 -57.73 35.97 11.54
CA GLY A 814 -57.63 34.51 11.45
C GLY A 814 -58.81 33.79 10.80
N GLN A 815 -59.54 34.44 9.88
CA GLN A 815 -60.59 33.80 9.04
C GLN A 815 -60.01 33.27 7.72
N SER A 816 -60.44 32.08 7.29
CA SER A 816 -60.01 31.42 6.05
C SER A 816 -60.61 32.11 4.81
N ILE A 817 -59.78 32.43 3.82
CA ILE A 817 -60.20 32.99 2.52
C ILE A 817 -60.87 31.89 1.70
N SER A 818 -62.18 32.00 1.44
CA SER A 818 -62.87 31.23 0.40
C SER A 818 -62.67 31.90 -0.95
N GLU A 819 -61.99 31.24 -1.89
CA GLU A 819 -61.80 31.71 -3.25
C GLU A 819 -63.12 31.69 -4.04
N ASP A 820 -63.76 32.84 -4.22
CA ASP A 820 -64.79 33.01 -5.24
C ASP A 820 -64.15 33.22 -6.61
N SER A 821 -64.16 32.14 -7.40
CA SER A 821 -63.74 32.10 -8.79
C SER A 821 -64.76 32.80 -9.69
N GLN A 822 -64.43 34.00 -10.18
CA GLN A 822 -65.07 34.55 -11.39
C GLN A 822 -64.05 34.73 -12.54
N LYS A 823 -64.26 33.84 -13.51
CA LYS A 823 -63.74 33.76 -14.88
C LYS A 823 -63.32 35.11 -15.49
N HIS A 824 -62.02 35.30 -15.73
CA HIS A 824 -61.54 36.06 -16.89
C HIS A 824 -60.35 35.36 -17.55
N LYS A 825 -60.38 35.42 -18.88
CA LYS A 825 -59.64 34.62 -19.87
C LYS A 825 -58.13 34.50 -19.61
N ARG A 826 -57.68 33.25 -19.53
CA ARG A 826 -56.30 32.79 -19.70
C ARG A 826 -55.85 33.14 -21.13
N VAL A 827 -54.97 34.12 -21.28
CA VAL A 827 -54.12 34.25 -22.48
C VAL A 827 -52.79 33.61 -22.10
N SER A 828 -52.57 32.41 -22.63
CA SER A 828 -51.32 31.68 -22.53
C SER A 828 -50.26 32.33 -23.42
N TYR A 829 -49.08 32.60 -22.86
CA TYR A 829 -47.83 32.47 -23.61
C TYR A 829 -47.12 31.23 -23.08
N SER A 830 -47.24 30.13 -23.82
CA SER A 830 -46.42 28.94 -23.68
C SER A 830 -45.19 29.11 -24.59
N LEU A 831 -44.01 29.21 -24.00
CA LEU A 831 -42.76 28.97 -24.70
C LEU A 831 -42.33 27.53 -24.41
N LEU A 832 -42.30 26.75 -25.50
CA LEU A 832 -41.57 25.49 -25.68
C LEU A 832 -42.07 24.28 -24.87
N ASP A 833 -42.81 23.40 -25.54
CA ASP A 833 -42.19 22.10 -25.81
C ASP A 833 -42.73 21.45 -27.09
N ARG A 834 -41.83 20.83 -27.86
CA ARG A 834 -42.11 20.14 -29.11
C ARG A 834 -42.11 18.64 -28.82
N SER A 835 -43.12 17.97 -29.36
CA SER A 835 -43.22 16.52 -29.68
C SER A 835 -44.09 15.65 -28.76
N GLY A 836 -45.02 14.92 -29.40
CA GLY A 836 -45.48 13.62 -28.92
C GLY A 836 -46.88 13.54 -28.30
N SER A 837 -47.93 13.63 -29.13
CA SER A 837 -49.28 13.09 -28.90
C SER A 837 -49.31 11.55 -28.73
N PRO A 838 -50.44 10.88 -28.45
CA PRO A 838 -51.56 11.06 -27.49
C PRO A 838 -51.62 9.84 -26.51
N ASP A 839 -52.48 9.72 -25.48
CA ASP A 839 -53.93 9.49 -25.59
C ASP A 839 -54.58 9.23 -24.22
N PHE A 840 -55.92 9.32 -24.25
CA PHE A 840 -56.89 8.67 -23.36
C PHE A 840 -57.51 9.44 -22.17
N THR A 841 -58.50 10.26 -22.53
CA THR A 841 -59.92 10.21 -22.09
C THR A 841 -60.25 9.52 -20.75
N GLN A 842 -61.04 10.17 -19.86
CA GLN A 842 -62.52 10.09 -19.84
C GLN A 842 -63.11 10.56 -18.49
N SER A 843 -64.20 11.31 -18.61
CA SER A 843 -65.38 11.40 -17.72
C SER A 843 -65.22 11.30 -16.21
N TRP A 844 -65.43 12.46 -15.57
CA TRP A 844 -65.81 12.61 -14.18
C TRP A 844 -67.31 12.33 -14.01
N SER A 845 -67.70 11.65 -12.93
CA SER A 845 -68.73 12.05 -11.93
C SER A 845 -69.37 10.83 -11.22
N PRO A 846 -70.18 10.99 -10.15
CA PRO A 846 -69.75 11.39 -8.80
C PRO A 846 -70.43 10.53 -7.69
N ARG A 847 -69.96 10.59 -6.43
CA ARG A 847 -70.84 10.76 -5.23
C ARG A 847 -70.09 10.73 -3.88
N ARG A 848 -70.46 11.72 -3.05
CA ARG A 848 -70.71 11.75 -1.58
C ARG A 848 -69.78 10.95 -0.65
N SER A 849 -69.43 11.38 0.55
CA SER A 849 -69.54 12.61 1.35
C SER A 849 -69.02 12.19 2.73
N SER A 850 -68.14 12.96 3.39
CA SER A 850 -68.20 13.08 4.84
C SER A 850 -67.28 14.20 5.34
N THR A 851 -67.88 15.06 6.14
CA THR A 851 -67.29 16.06 7.01
C THR A 851 -66.25 15.46 7.97
N VAL A 852 -65.05 16.02 8.03
CA VAL A 852 -64.17 15.92 9.21
C VAL A 852 -63.60 17.30 9.53
N VAL A 853 -63.86 17.71 10.77
CA VAL A 853 -63.37 18.91 11.45
C VAL A 853 -61.84 18.86 11.52
N ALA A 854 -61.14 19.73 10.80
CA ALA A 854 -59.68 19.84 10.87
C ALA A 854 -59.27 20.74 12.04
N LYS A 855 -58.72 20.13 13.09
CA LYS A 855 -58.01 20.82 14.18
C LYS A 855 -56.83 21.63 13.61
N ARG A 856 -56.67 22.88 14.08
CA ARG A 856 -55.54 23.77 13.76
C ARG A 856 -54.20 23.04 13.98
N GLN A 857 -53.45 22.79 12.91
CA GLN A 857 -52.05 22.38 13.05
C GLN A 857 -51.18 23.62 13.36
N PRO A 858 -50.16 23.51 14.22
CA PRO A 858 -49.25 24.61 14.50
C PRO A 858 -48.42 24.94 13.24
N VAL A 859 -48.18 26.23 13.02
CA VAL A 859 -47.36 26.76 11.92
C VAL A 859 -45.98 26.11 11.97
N LYS A 860 -45.65 25.26 10.99
CA LYS A 860 -44.29 24.74 10.80
C LYS A 860 -43.37 25.92 10.52
N ARG A 861 -42.58 26.35 11.51
CA ARG A 861 -41.45 27.25 11.29
C ARG A 861 -40.36 26.42 10.61
N TYR A 862 -39.87 26.88 9.46
CA TYR A 862 -38.65 26.33 8.88
C TYR A 862 -37.53 26.45 9.92
N GLY A 863 -36.83 25.36 10.20
CA GLY A 863 -35.71 25.36 11.14
C GLY A 863 -34.49 26.04 10.52
N GLU A 864 -33.59 26.58 11.35
CA GLU A 864 -32.34 27.21 10.87
C GLU A 864 -31.55 26.33 9.90
N ALA A 865 -31.60 25.00 10.08
CA ALA A 865 -30.94 24.03 9.20
C ALA A 865 -31.50 24.02 7.76
N GLN A 866 -32.75 24.45 7.56
CA GLN A 866 -33.37 24.58 6.23
C GLN A 866 -33.15 25.97 5.62
N ILE A 867 -32.93 26.99 6.45
CA ILE A 867 -32.77 28.39 6.01
C ILE A 867 -31.32 28.69 5.62
N LYS A 868 -30.33 28.24 6.40
CA LYS A 868 -28.90 28.50 6.14
C LYS A 868 -28.42 28.08 4.74
N PRO A 869 -28.82 26.93 4.18
CA PRO A 869 -28.44 26.56 2.81
C PRO A 869 -29.02 27.51 1.76
N ILE A 870 -30.25 28.00 1.99
CA ILE A 870 -30.92 28.95 1.10
C ILE A 870 -30.23 30.32 1.17
N GLU A 871 -29.84 30.78 2.37
CA GLU A 871 -29.09 32.03 2.55
C GLU A 871 -27.70 31.97 1.90
N SER A 872 -27.01 30.84 2.03
CA SER A 872 -25.73 30.61 1.35
C SER A 872 -25.91 30.65 -0.17
N ALA A 873 -26.87 29.89 -0.71
CA ALA A 873 -27.14 29.86 -2.14
C ALA A 873 -27.54 31.24 -2.69
N LEU A 874 -28.30 32.02 -1.93
CA LEU A 874 -28.70 33.38 -2.31
C LEU A 874 -27.49 34.34 -2.33
N THR A 875 -26.56 34.17 -1.40
CA THR A 875 -25.32 34.95 -1.34
C THR A 875 -24.42 34.62 -2.53
N ASP A 876 -24.28 33.34 -2.88
CA ASP A 876 -23.53 32.88 -4.06
C ASP A 876 -24.15 33.40 -5.36
N GLN A 877 -25.48 33.36 -5.47
CA GLN A 877 -26.21 33.94 -6.61
C GLN A 877 -26.03 35.46 -6.69
N SER A 878 -26.07 36.17 -5.57
CA SER A 878 -25.80 37.61 -5.53
C SER A 878 -24.36 37.91 -5.99
N GLY A 879 -23.38 37.10 -5.58
CA GLY A 879 -22.00 37.21 -6.04
C GLY A 879 -21.86 37.03 -7.56
N MET A 880 -22.53 36.02 -8.15
CA MET A 880 -22.56 35.83 -9.61
C MET A 880 -23.27 36.97 -10.34
N LEU A 881 -24.33 37.54 -9.77
CA LEU A 881 -25.03 38.69 -10.36
C LEU A 881 -24.14 39.95 -10.35
N ASP A 882 -23.36 40.16 -9.30
CA ASP A 882 -22.41 41.28 -9.23
C ASP A 882 -21.26 41.14 -10.24
N THR A 883 -20.74 39.92 -10.45
CA THR A 883 -19.69 39.70 -11.45
C THR A 883 -20.22 39.86 -12.87
N THR A 884 -21.40 39.30 -13.15
CA THR A 884 -22.06 39.45 -14.46
C THR A 884 -22.44 40.89 -14.76
N THR A 885 -22.99 41.64 -13.80
CA THR A 885 -23.29 43.08 -13.99
C THR A 885 -22.03 43.92 -14.20
N LYS A 886 -20.92 43.61 -13.53
CA LYS A 886 -19.62 44.24 -13.82
C LYS A 886 -19.16 43.94 -15.25
N MET A 887 -19.23 42.68 -15.68
CA MET A 887 -18.87 42.30 -17.05
C MET A 887 -19.77 42.98 -18.10
N VAL A 888 -21.08 43.09 -17.84
CA VAL A 888 -22.01 43.81 -18.72
C VAL A 888 -21.67 45.30 -18.80
N LYS A 889 -21.39 45.96 -17.66
CA LYS A 889 -20.95 47.37 -17.67
C LYS A 889 -19.63 47.58 -18.40
N GLU A 890 -18.69 46.63 -18.27
CA GLU A 890 -17.42 46.66 -19.00
C GLU A 890 -17.64 46.49 -20.51
N LEU A 891 -18.56 45.61 -20.91
CA LEU A 891 -18.97 45.44 -22.30
C LEU A 891 -19.68 46.69 -22.84
N GLU A 892 -20.60 47.29 -22.08
CA GLU A 892 -21.28 48.54 -22.46
C GLU A 892 -20.28 49.70 -22.63
N THR A 893 -19.28 49.82 -21.76
CA THR A 893 -18.22 50.83 -21.92
C THR A 893 -17.35 50.56 -23.13
N ARG A 894 -17.02 49.30 -23.43
CA ARG A 894 -16.27 48.92 -24.63
C ARG A 894 -17.08 49.08 -25.92
N MET A 895 -18.40 48.86 -25.88
CA MET A 895 -19.29 49.13 -27.01
C MET A 895 -19.50 50.63 -27.23
N GLY A 896 -19.66 51.41 -26.17
CA GLY A 896 -19.76 52.85 -26.25
C GLY A 896 -18.50 53.50 -26.82
N SER A 897 -17.31 52.97 -26.52
CA SER A 897 -16.07 53.44 -27.15
C SER A 897 -15.97 53.05 -28.64
N LEU A 898 -16.55 51.91 -29.04
CA LEU A 898 -16.67 51.51 -30.45
C LEU A 898 -17.66 52.39 -31.23
N ASP A 899 -18.79 52.82 -30.63
CA ASP A 899 -19.75 53.72 -31.27
C ASP A 899 -19.21 55.15 -31.48
N ILE A 900 -18.26 55.58 -30.65
CA ILE A 900 -17.54 56.86 -30.85
C ILE A 900 -16.59 56.77 -32.06
N THR A 901 -16.03 55.58 -32.35
CA THR A 901 -15.15 55.38 -33.52
C THR A 901 -15.91 55.33 -34.85
N ASN A 902 -17.21 55.02 -34.86
CA ASN A 902 -18.04 55.03 -36.08
C ASN A 902 -18.71 56.39 -36.37
N LYS A 903 -18.70 57.35 -35.45
CA LYS A 903 -19.24 58.71 -35.69
C LYS A 903 -18.20 59.72 -36.18
N SER A 904 -16.91 59.35 -36.26
CA SER A 904 -15.87 60.20 -36.87
C SER A 904 -15.62 59.90 -38.36
N ALA A 905 -16.47 59.09 -39.00
CA ALA A 905 -16.44 58.81 -40.43
C ALA A 905 -17.80 59.10 -41.07
N ASN A 906 -18.21 60.36 -41.06
CA ASN A 906 -19.09 60.98 -42.06
C ASN A 906 -18.99 62.51 -41.98
#